data_AF-A0A7T7CA00-F1
#
_entry.id   AF-A0A7T7CA00-F1
#
_cell.length_a   1.000
_cell.length_b   1.000
_cell.length_c   1.000
_cell.angle_alpha   90.00
_cell.angle_beta   90.00
_cell.angle_gamma   90.00
#
_symmetry.space_group_name_H-M   'P 1'
#
loop_
_entity.id
_entity.type
_entity.pdbx_description
1 polymer ?
#
loop_
_entity_poly.entity_id
_entity_poly.type
_entity_poly.pdbx_seq_one_letter_code
_entity_poly.pdbx_strand_id
1 'polypeptide(L)'
;MAKTFTLTFAGDTSLGDWYLRKTGKENLVERLEKEPLSYFAEVKPLIEKSDYFILNLETVLEESPKPILEGKQYPNYDNPDRTLQVLKDLGVTAVGLANNHTMDFGSEVLLRTLNRLEKANIKTLGAGKDRKDASKPLKIILDGKKSVKNVYIFTGMRAGKRYREYGFFAENEKPGVNPLPQKGLSRKISNLRQEDPESIIIVCPHWQGEDYKWASDHGRIQERSKAFIDAGANYIFGHGPHMLNHIENYNGGTIAYSIGNFVFNSPGRYEKLDAPPYSVVVNMEIQEEEKGTWIVKNKFYPIVTDNKKTNYSVRRINEKEAEDIVYKFEKDELGLYIENTKHNIDDKSASKSEVNEIIAMITGEKKINQDKFKDIDSIEKQILALKEAQDRIDKNLKNYYSKLIRSNSMKRVEGENYHLYKMLADTIKKDYITHGMYLKFGKRKLNIHDAISFQNFIIQNAESKRLGNPYYAQMLDKKLPAYEFADKIGLRRPYTDPHVYKFSELKPQAGPVVVKPTSATGAMGVYLIYNENKILSVRDGKYLNSWDELVNDVQMEIERDKTRVRKYFKKDAWMIEELIIDPEKPDSLTDLKFHVFYGENVLVQEVIREDGGNKYQFWDANNKKVFTGKLDGEDQIYREAKGFNNEDLDAIIQASLEIPAPFMRIDMLKGNNELVFGEATYYPGGFHNFNAEWDRKLGEAYVNAEARLKRDLLEGKEFKAFNEIFFRSPSLTL
;
A
#
# COMPACT_ATOMS: atom_id res chain seq x y z
N MET A 1 17.41 -26.55 -23.13
CA MET A 1 16.88 -25.19 -23.37
C MET A 1 15.38 -25.28 -23.64
N ALA A 2 14.58 -24.62 -22.79
CA ALA A 2 13.15 -24.38 -22.99
C ALA A 2 12.89 -23.71 -24.35
N LYS A 3 11.78 -24.06 -25.01
CA LYS A 3 11.35 -23.40 -26.26
C LYS A 3 10.41 -22.26 -25.88
N THR A 4 10.70 -21.07 -26.37
CA THR A 4 9.88 -19.87 -26.13
C THR A 4 9.33 -19.39 -27.46
N PHE A 5 8.04 -19.02 -27.45
CA PHE A 5 7.35 -18.39 -28.56
C PHE A 5 6.92 -16.98 -28.16
N THR A 6 6.97 -16.03 -29.08
CA THR A 6 6.56 -14.64 -28.85
C THR A 6 5.39 -14.29 -29.76
N LEU A 7 4.22 -14.06 -29.16
CA LEU A 7 3.03 -13.55 -29.85
C LEU A 7 2.90 -12.06 -29.56
N THR A 8 2.98 -11.23 -30.60
CA THR A 8 2.88 -9.78 -30.47
C THR A 8 1.55 -9.28 -30.99
N PHE A 9 0.87 -8.46 -30.18
CA PHE A 9 -0.38 -7.80 -30.54
C PHE A 9 -0.16 -6.30 -30.63
N ALA A 10 -0.52 -5.72 -31.78
CA ALA A 10 -0.54 -4.28 -31.99
C ALA A 10 -1.95 -3.78 -32.26
N GLY A 11 -2.16 -2.50 -31.96
CA GLY A 11 -3.41 -1.80 -32.07
C GLY A 11 -3.90 -1.52 -33.48
N ASP A 12 -4.80 -0.53 -33.58
CA ASP A 12 -5.45 -0.13 -34.83
C ASP A 12 -4.39 0.42 -35.80
N THR A 13 -4.38 -0.12 -37.02
CA THR A 13 -3.33 0.13 -38.02
C THR A 13 -3.92 0.51 -39.37
N SER A 14 -3.39 1.58 -39.96
CA SER A 14 -3.63 2.00 -41.35
C SER A 14 -2.46 2.87 -41.80
N LEU A 15 -1.95 2.61 -43.01
CA LEU A 15 -0.89 3.42 -43.62
C LEU A 15 -1.36 4.83 -43.97
N GLY A 16 -2.69 5.02 -44.03
CA GLY A 16 -3.34 6.31 -44.12
C GLY A 16 -3.28 6.92 -45.51
N ASP A 17 -3.28 6.15 -46.59
CA ASP A 17 -3.34 6.67 -47.97
C ASP A 17 -4.47 7.69 -48.13
N TRP A 18 -5.68 7.31 -47.72
CA TRP A 18 -6.83 8.20 -47.78
C TRP A 18 -6.66 9.40 -46.84
N TYR A 19 -6.25 9.18 -45.60
CA TYR A 19 -6.11 10.24 -44.60
C TYR A 19 -5.04 11.27 -44.98
N LEU A 20 -3.85 10.83 -45.37
CA LEU A 20 -2.74 11.70 -45.75
C LEU A 20 -3.09 12.52 -47.00
N ARG A 21 -3.67 11.90 -48.04
CA ARG A 21 -4.13 12.62 -49.24
C ARG A 21 -5.22 13.63 -48.91
N LYS A 22 -6.15 13.28 -48.01
CA LYS A 22 -7.19 14.21 -47.55
C LYS A 22 -6.63 15.40 -46.75
N THR A 23 -5.50 15.23 -46.07
CA THR A 23 -4.87 16.34 -45.33
C THR A 23 -4.18 17.38 -46.20
N GLY A 24 -3.86 17.05 -47.47
CA GLY A 24 -3.11 17.93 -48.36
C GLY A 24 -1.68 18.19 -47.87
N LYS A 25 -1.04 17.17 -47.29
CA LYS A 25 0.37 17.23 -46.84
C LYS A 25 1.24 16.36 -47.76
N GLU A 26 1.68 16.95 -48.86
CA GLU A 26 2.41 16.26 -49.94
C GLU A 26 3.68 15.59 -49.44
N ASN A 27 4.38 16.18 -48.47
CA ASN A 27 5.59 15.59 -47.88
C ASN A 27 5.32 14.26 -47.15
N LEU A 28 4.15 14.11 -46.51
CA LEU A 28 3.79 12.85 -45.85
C LEU A 28 3.34 11.79 -46.88
N VAL A 29 2.64 12.22 -47.93
CA VAL A 29 2.29 11.32 -49.05
C VAL A 29 3.56 10.83 -49.75
N GLU A 30 4.51 11.72 -50.02
CA GLU A 30 5.81 11.39 -50.61
C GLU A 30 6.61 10.44 -49.70
N ARG A 31 6.66 10.69 -48.39
CA ARG A 31 7.26 9.76 -47.41
C ARG A 31 6.58 8.39 -47.43
N LEU A 32 5.26 8.35 -47.55
CA LEU A 32 4.52 7.08 -47.64
C LEU A 32 4.81 6.34 -48.97
N GLU A 33 5.04 7.05 -50.06
CA GLU A 33 5.36 6.47 -51.37
C GLU A 33 6.81 5.98 -51.47
N LYS A 34 7.76 6.73 -50.90
CA LYS A 34 9.20 6.42 -50.99
C LYS A 34 9.71 5.55 -49.86
N GLU A 35 9.28 5.82 -48.62
CA GLU A 35 9.84 5.21 -47.40
C GLU A 35 8.75 4.81 -46.38
N PRO A 36 7.77 3.96 -46.74
CA PRO A 36 6.64 3.65 -45.86
C PRO A 36 7.03 2.99 -44.54
N LEU A 37 8.15 2.27 -44.47
CA LEU A 37 8.65 1.67 -43.22
C LEU A 37 9.16 2.71 -42.22
N SER A 38 9.47 3.93 -42.67
CA SER A 38 9.93 5.00 -41.78
C SER A 38 8.87 5.40 -40.74
N TYR A 39 7.57 5.14 -40.98
CA TYR A 39 6.50 5.36 -40.00
C TYR A 39 6.55 4.38 -38.82
N PHE A 40 7.27 3.27 -38.97
CA PHE A 40 7.40 2.19 -37.98
C PHE A 40 8.79 2.10 -37.35
N ALA A 41 9.75 2.90 -37.81
CA ALA A 41 11.18 2.72 -37.49
C ALA A 41 11.46 2.62 -35.98
N GLU A 42 10.84 3.50 -35.18
CA GLU A 42 11.04 3.59 -33.73
C GLU A 42 10.34 2.47 -32.93
N VAL A 43 9.35 1.79 -33.52
CA VAL A 43 8.63 0.67 -32.90
C VAL A 43 9.04 -0.70 -33.46
N LYS A 44 9.81 -0.73 -34.56
CA LYS A 44 10.37 -1.94 -35.15
C LYS A 44 11.06 -2.85 -34.11
N PRO A 45 11.86 -2.34 -33.15
CA PRO A 45 12.49 -3.19 -32.14
C PRO A 45 11.51 -3.88 -31.17
N LEU A 46 10.25 -3.45 -31.10
CA LEU A 46 9.20 -4.08 -30.28
C LEU A 46 8.55 -5.29 -30.96
N ILE A 47 8.76 -5.46 -32.28
CA ILE A 47 8.04 -6.43 -33.09
C ILE A 47 8.98 -7.41 -33.82
N GLU A 48 10.26 -7.08 -34.02
CA GLU A 48 11.23 -7.91 -34.77
C GLU A 48 11.47 -9.33 -34.22
N LYS A 49 11.19 -9.57 -32.93
CA LYS A 49 11.38 -10.88 -32.29
C LYS A 49 10.10 -11.71 -32.20
N SER A 50 9.05 -11.32 -32.93
CA SER A 50 7.75 -12.00 -32.86
C SER A 50 7.74 -13.25 -33.75
N ASP A 51 7.37 -14.40 -33.20
CA ASP A 51 7.04 -15.59 -34.00
C ASP A 51 5.68 -15.41 -34.68
N TYR A 52 4.77 -14.70 -34.02
CA TYR A 52 3.49 -14.30 -34.56
C TYR A 52 3.23 -12.84 -34.25
N PHE A 53 3.18 -12.00 -35.29
CA PHE A 53 2.76 -10.61 -35.14
C PHE A 53 1.33 -10.44 -35.67
N ILE A 54 0.42 -9.98 -34.80
CA ILE A 54 -0.99 -9.78 -35.06
C ILE A 54 -1.36 -8.31 -34.81
N LEU A 55 -2.13 -7.70 -35.71
CA LEU A 55 -2.62 -6.32 -35.55
C LEU A 55 -4.08 -6.15 -36.00
N ASN A 56 -4.73 -5.07 -35.60
CA ASN A 56 -6.05 -4.70 -36.13
C ASN A 56 -5.88 -3.83 -37.38
N LEU A 57 -6.22 -4.36 -38.56
CA LEU A 57 -6.08 -3.65 -39.83
C LEU A 57 -7.36 -2.87 -40.13
N GLU A 58 -7.36 -1.57 -39.84
CA GLU A 58 -8.51 -0.67 -39.96
C GLU A 58 -8.58 0.02 -41.32
N THR A 59 -8.46 -0.76 -42.38
CA THR A 59 -8.49 -0.26 -43.74
C THR A 59 -8.95 -1.37 -44.68
N VAL A 60 -9.47 -0.99 -45.84
CA VAL A 60 -9.56 -1.93 -46.97
C VAL A 60 -8.32 -1.78 -47.84
N LEU A 61 -7.90 -2.89 -48.44
CA LEU A 61 -6.81 -2.87 -49.40
C LEU A 61 -7.40 -2.67 -50.78
N GLU A 62 -7.51 -1.42 -51.22
CA GLU A 62 -8.03 -1.08 -52.55
C GLU A 62 -7.47 0.25 -53.05
N GLU A 63 -7.28 0.35 -54.35
CA GLU A 63 -6.79 1.58 -54.98
C GLU A 63 -7.96 2.54 -55.24
N SER A 64 -8.06 3.59 -54.42
CA SER A 64 -9.01 4.70 -54.57
C SER A 64 -10.47 4.29 -54.87
N PRO A 65 -11.07 3.38 -54.07
CA PRO A 65 -12.45 2.99 -54.25
C PRO A 65 -13.42 4.16 -54.07
N LYS A 66 -14.53 4.14 -54.81
CA LYS A 66 -15.59 5.14 -54.68
C LYS A 66 -16.39 4.90 -53.39
N PRO A 67 -16.58 5.91 -52.51
CA PRO A 67 -17.43 5.77 -51.33
C PRO A 67 -18.85 5.37 -51.72
N ILE A 68 -19.41 4.35 -51.06
CA ILE A 68 -20.76 3.84 -51.32
C ILE A 68 -21.74 4.10 -50.17
N LEU A 69 -21.24 4.54 -49.01
CA LEU A 69 -22.01 4.67 -47.78
C LEU A 69 -22.41 6.12 -47.56
N GLU A 70 -23.71 6.39 -47.62
CA GLU A 70 -24.23 7.73 -47.39
C GLU A 70 -23.96 8.21 -45.96
N GLY A 71 -23.45 9.45 -45.85
CA GLY A 71 -23.19 10.12 -44.57
C GLY A 71 -21.95 9.64 -43.79
N LYS A 72 -21.22 8.61 -44.24
CA LYS A 72 -19.99 8.18 -43.57
C LYS A 72 -18.87 9.21 -43.76
N GLN A 73 -18.44 9.83 -42.67
CA GLN A 73 -17.52 10.98 -42.69
C GLN A 73 -16.05 10.60 -42.98
N TYR A 74 -15.66 9.38 -42.63
CA TYR A 74 -14.29 8.88 -42.72
C TYR A 74 -14.27 7.48 -43.33
N PRO A 75 -14.45 7.34 -44.65
CA PRO A 75 -14.10 6.10 -45.33
C PRO A 75 -12.57 5.92 -45.34
N ASN A 76 -12.04 4.71 -45.22
CA ASN A 76 -10.60 4.47 -45.20
C ASN A 76 -10.16 3.33 -46.13
N TYR A 77 -9.14 3.59 -46.95
CA TYR A 77 -8.48 2.61 -47.81
C TYR A 77 -6.98 2.86 -47.84
N ASP A 78 -6.22 1.79 -48.06
CA ASP A 78 -4.78 1.83 -48.29
C ASP A 78 -4.39 1.13 -49.60
N ASN A 79 -3.32 1.61 -50.25
CA ASN A 79 -2.81 1.00 -51.48
C ASN A 79 -2.46 -0.48 -51.22
N PRO A 80 -3.02 -1.43 -51.99
CA PRO A 80 -2.84 -2.86 -51.73
C PRO A 80 -1.37 -3.29 -51.70
N ASP A 81 -0.62 -2.97 -52.75
CA ASP A 81 0.72 -3.52 -52.97
C ASP A 81 1.70 -3.01 -51.92
N ARG A 82 1.68 -1.70 -51.67
CA ARG A 82 2.50 -1.09 -50.62
C ARG A 82 2.13 -1.63 -49.24
N THR A 83 0.84 -1.72 -48.92
CA THR A 83 0.41 -2.17 -47.59
C THR A 83 0.80 -3.61 -47.35
N LEU A 84 0.59 -4.49 -48.34
CA LEU A 84 1.01 -5.88 -48.24
C LEU A 84 2.53 -6.02 -48.11
N GLN A 85 3.30 -5.20 -48.84
CA GLN A 85 4.76 -5.21 -48.72
C GLN A 85 5.20 -4.77 -47.32
N VAL A 86 4.65 -3.68 -46.79
CA VAL A 86 4.93 -3.21 -45.42
C VAL A 86 4.55 -4.26 -44.38
N LEU A 87 3.38 -4.87 -44.48
CA LEU A 87 2.95 -5.92 -43.55
C LEU A 87 3.93 -7.11 -43.57
N LYS A 88 4.41 -7.52 -44.75
CA LYS A 88 5.43 -8.58 -44.90
C LYS A 88 6.77 -8.17 -44.29
N ASP A 89 7.25 -6.96 -44.58
CA ASP A 89 8.53 -6.46 -44.10
C ASP A 89 8.55 -6.30 -42.56
N LEU A 90 7.39 -6.03 -41.96
CA LEU A 90 7.21 -5.99 -40.50
C LEU A 90 7.02 -7.39 -39.87
N GLY A 91 6.88 -8.44 -40.68
CA GLY A 91 6.66 -9.81 -40.20
C GLY A 91 5.23 -10.09 -39.71
N VAL A 92 4.23 -9.34 -40.19
CA VAL A 92 2.83 -9.54 -39.79
C VAL A 92 2.33 -10.90 -40.28
N THR A 93 1.87 -11.72 -39.34
CA THR A 93 1.39 -13.09 -39.60
C THR A 93 -0.12 -13.17 -39.71
N ALA A 94 -0.85 -12.25 -39.05
CA ALA A 94 -2.30 -12.19 -39.10
C ALA A 94 -2.83 -10.78 -38.87
N VAL A 95 -4.02 -10.49 -39.41
CA VAL A 95 -4.73 -9.22 -39.19
C VAL A 95 -6.18 -9.42 -38.80
N GLY A 96 -6.61 -8.68 -37.77
CA GLY A 96 -8.01 -8.54 -37.39
C GLY A 96 -8.73 -7.58 -38.34
N LEU A 97 -9.92 -7.98 -38.79
CA LEU A 97 -10.77 -7.22 -39.72
C LEU A 97 -12.18 -6.97 -39.15
N ALA A 98 -12.44 -7.30 -37.88
CA ALA A 98 -13.72 -6.99 -37.26
C ALA A 98 -13.76 -5.55 -36.74
N ASN A 99 -13.68 -4.58 -37.63
CA ASN A 99 -13.66 -3.15 -37.29
C ASN A 99 -14.58 -2.34 -38.22
N ASN A 100 -14.62 -1.04 -37.95
CA ASN A 100 -15.53 -0.10 -38.59
C ASN A 100 -15.08 0.42 -39.95
N HIS A 101 -13.95 -0.05 -40.49
CA HIS A 101 -13.44 0.36 -41.79
C HIS A 101 -13.47 -0.75 -42.84
N THR A 102 -13.51 -2.02 -42.41
CA THR A 102 -13.46 -3.21 -43.27
C THR A 102 -14.58 -3.29 -44.33
N MET A 103 -15.71 -2.61 -44.11
CA MET A 103 -16.86 -2.61 -45.02
C MET A 103 -17.15 -1.22 -45.63
N ASP A 104 -16.20 -0.29 -45.57
CA ASP A 104 -16.37 1.10 -46.05
C ASP A 104 -16.78 1.20 -47.52
N PHE A 105 -16.39 0.18 -48.30
CA PHE A 105 -16.62 0.09 -49.73
C PHE A 105 -17.34 -1.19 -50.13
N GLY A 106 -18.04 -1.82 -49.17
CA GLY A 106 -18.94 -2.95 -49.41
C GLY A 106 -18.27 -4.32 -49.51
N SER A 107 -19.11 -5.34 -49.63
CA SER A 107 -18.72 -6.76 -49.58
C SER A 107 -17.72 -7.15 -50.66
N GLU A 108 -17.80 -6.58 -51.86
CA GLU A 108 -16.87 -6.92 -52.96
C GLU A 108 -15.44 -6.49 -52.64
N VAL A 109 -15.27 -5.28 -52.10
CA VAL A 109 -13.95 -4.75 -51.71
C VAL A 109 -13.40 -5.52 -50.51
N LEU A 110 -14.26 -5.91 -49.56
CA LEU A 110 -13.89 -6.83 -48.49
C LEU A 110 -13.34 -8.16 -49.05
N LEU A 111 -14.06 -8.81 -49.97
CA LEU A 111 -13.63 -10.09 -50.54
C LEU A 111 -12.30 -9.96 -51.29
N ARG A 112 -12.08 -8.87 -52.02
CA ARG A 112 -10.77 -8.59 -52.65
C ARG A 112 -9.67 -8.38 -51.62
N THR A 113 -9.96 -7.67 -50.52
CA THR A 113 -9.04 -7.48 -49.39
C THR A 113 -8.65 -8.83 -48.77
N LEU A 114 -9.63 -9.71 -48.49
CA LEU A 114 -9.39 -11.06 -47.96
C LEU A 114 -8.49 -11.88 -48.90
N ASN A 115 -8.82 -11.94 -50.19
CA ASN A 115 -8.03 -12.66 -51.19
C ASN A 115 -6.61 -12.11 -51.36
N ARG A 116 -6.42 -10.78 -51.26
CA ARG A 116 -5.10 -10.14 -51.28
C ARG A 116 -4.24 -10.55 -50.09
N LEU A 117 -4.82 -10.56 -48.88
CA LEU A 117 -4.13 -10.99 -47.65
C LEU A 117 -3.81 -12.48 -47.69
N GLU A 118 -4.74 -13.32 -48.16
CA GLU A 118 -4.52 -14.76 -48.34
C GLU A 118 -3.35 -15.05 -49.29
N LYS A 119 -3.31 -14.40 -50.48
CA LYS A 119 -2.19 -14.53 -51.43
C LYS A 119 -0.86 -14.04 -50.88
N ALA A 120 -0.89 -13.13 -49.92
CA ALA A 120 0.28 -12.63 -49.21
C ALA A 120 0.72 -13.55 -48.04
N ASN A 121 0.02 -14.66 -47.80
CA ASN A 121 0.20 -15.55 -46.65
C ASN A 121 -0.03 -14.87 -45.29
N ILE A 122 -0.87 -13.84 -45.26
CA ILE A 122 -1.28 -13.14 -44.03
C ILE A 122 -2.66 -13.66 -43.63
N LYS A 123 -2.76 -14.31 -42.47
CA LYS A 123 -4.03 -14.86 -42.00
C LYS A 123 -5.00 -13.75 -41.61
N THR A 124 -6.29 -14.01 -41.72
CA THR A 124 -7.33 -13.06 -41.35
C THR A 124 -8.26 -13.65 -40.30
N LEU A 125 -8.86 -12.78 -39.49
CA LEU A 125 -9.90 -13.11 -38.53
C LEU A 125 -10.90 -11.96 -38.42
N GLY A 126 -12.16 -12.27 -38.12
CA GLY A 126 -13.17 -11.23 -37.86
C GLY A 126 -13.92 -10.70 -39.06
N ALA A 127 -13.65 -11.18 -40.25
CA ALA A 127 -14.44 -10.93 -41.44
C ALA A 127 -14.37 -12.16 -42.35
N GLY A 128 -15.38 -12.36 -43.19
CA GLY A 128 -15.44 -13.55 -44.03
C GLY A 128 -16.54 -13.45 -45.07
N LYS A 129 -16.63 -14.49 -45.90
CA LYS A 129 -17.65 -14.61 -46.96
C LYS A 129 -19.07 -14.82 -46.41
N ASP A 130 -19.17 -15.28 -45.17
CA ASP A 130 -20.40 -15.52 -44.45
C ASP A 130 -20.17 -15.46 -42.93
N ARG A 131 -21.25 -15.61 -42.15
CA ARG A 131 -21.22 -15.58 -40.68
C ARG A 131 -20.37 -16.71 -40.07
N LYS A 132 -20.30 -17.88 -40.68
CA LYS A 132 -19.51 -19.01 -40.17
C LYS A 132 -18.02 -18.70 -40.31
N ASP A 133 -17.63 -18.22 -41.48
CA ASP A 133 -16.26 -17.83 -41.82
C ASP A 133 -15.79 -16.64 -40.96
N ALA A 134 -16.58 -15.56 -40.92
CA ALA A 134 -16.24 -14.36 -40.16
C ALA A 134 -16.06 -14.64 -38.65
N SER A 135 -16.82 -15.59 -38.11
CA SER A 135 -16.81 -15.92 -36.68
C SER A 135 -15.83 -17.01 -36.27
N LYS A 136 -15.02 -17.50 -37.21
CA LYS A 136 -13.98 -18.51 -36.97
C LYS A 136 -12.81 -17.89 -36.20
N PRO A 137 -12.36 -18.47 -35.07
CA PRO A 137 -11.17 -18.00 -34.40
C PRO A 137 -9.92 -18.35 -35.21
N LEU A 138 -8.89 -17.52 -35.09
CA LEU A 138 -7.55 -17.90 -35.53
C LEU A 138 -7.01 -18.93 -34.53
N LYS A 139 -6.64 -20.12 -35.02
CA LYS A 139 -5.93 -21.14 -34.23
C LYS A 139 -4.43 -21.09 -34.55
N ILE A 140 -3.62 -20.94 -33.51
CA ILE A 140 -2.16 -21.07 -33.55
C ILE A 140 -1.79 -22.30 -32.73
N ILE A 141 -0.90 -23.11 -33.27
CA ILE A 141 -0.41 -24.33 -32.62
C ILE A 141 1.06 -24.09 -32.30
N LEU A 142 1.38 -24.02 -31.01
CA LEU A 142 2.75 -23.87 -30.52
C LEU A 142 3.31 -25.26 -30.25
N ASP A 143 4.16 -25.72 -31.17
CA ASP A 143 4.76 -27.04 -31.09
C ASP A 143 6.04 -26.98 -30.25
N GLY A 144 5.90 -27.32 -28.96
CA GLY A 144 7.00 -27.39 -28.01
C GLY A 144 7.97 -28.52 -28.33
N LYS A 145 8.97 -28.71 -27.48
CA LYS A 145 9.84 -29.89 -27.52
C LYS A 145 9.19 -31.10 -26.84
N LYS A 146 8.23 -30.89 -25.93
CA LYS A 146 7.64 -31.96 -25.10
C LYS A 146 6.13 -32.08 -25.25
N SER A 147 5.46 -30.99 -25.62
CA SER A 147 4.01 -30.88 -25.67
C SER A 147 3.60 -29.82 -26.68
N VAL A 148 2.29 -29.75 -26.96
CA VAL A 148 1.70 -28.77 -27.87
C VAL A 148 0.77 -27.84 -27.08
N LYS A 149 0.80 -26.54 -27.36
CA LYS A 149 -0.14 -25.56 -26.79
C LYS A 149 -0.94 -24.89 -27.91
N ASN A 150 -2.28 -25.00 -27.83
CA ASN A 150 -3.18 -24.32 -28.75
C ASN A 150 -3.49 -22.91 -28.23
N VAL A 151 -3.45 -21.92 -29.12
CA VAL A 151 -3.90 -20.55 -28.88
C VAL A 151 -5.05 -20.24 -29.84
N TYR A 152 -6.18 -19.76 -29.32
CA TYR A 152 -7.33 -19.36 -30.10
C TYR A 152 -7.60 -17.88 -29.92
N ILE A 153 -7.74 -17.15 -31.03
CA ILE A 153 -7.96 -15.71 -31.03
C ILE A 153 -9.29 -15.42 -31.70
N PHE A 154 -10.23 -14.87 -30.93
CA PHE A 154 -11.51 -14.37 -31.41
C PHE A 154 -11.43 -12.87 -31.61
N THR A 155 -12.16 -12.34 -32.60
CA THR A 155 -12.36 -10.90 -32.76
C THR A 155 -13.78 -10.63 -33.23
N GLY A 156 -14.31 -9.44 -32.96
CA GLY A 156 -15.65 -9.05 -33.34
C GLY A 156 -15.90 -7.57 -33.07
N MET A 157 -16.78 -6.95 -33.85
CA MET A 157 -17.16 -5.55 -33.68
C MET A 157 -18.49 -5.41 -32.93
N ARG A 158 -18.55 -4.45 -32.00
CA ARG A 158 -19.81 -4.06 -31.36
C ARG A 158 -20.82 -3.56 -32.40
N ALA A 159 -21.97 -4.21 -32.46
CA ALA A 159 -23.02 -3.89 -33.42
C ALA A 159 -23.86 -2.65 -33.02
N GLY A 160 -23.46 -1.47 -33.50
CA GLY A 160 -24.24 -0.23 -33.42
C GLY A 160 -25.32 -0.13 -34.52
N LYS A 161 -26.39 0.63 -34.27
CA LYS A 161 -27.53 0.81 -35.19
C LYS A 161 -27.09 1.20 -36.61
N ARG A 162 -26.28 2.26 -36.71
CA ARG A 162 -25.77 2.79 -37.98
C ARG A 162 -24.97 1.77 -38.80
N TYR A 163 -24.15 0.95 -38.16
CA TYR A 163 -23.34 -0.07 -38.85
C TYR A 163 -24.17 -1.28 -39.29
N ARG A 164 -25.31 -1.55 -38.63
CA ARG A 164 -26.30 -2.52 -39.13
C ARG A 164 -27.02 -1.98 -40.37
N GLU A 165 -27.40 -0.70 -40.36
CA GLU A 165 -28.02 -0.03 -41.53
C GLU A 165 -27.07 -0.01 -42.74
N TYR A 166 -25.77 0.19 -42.50
CA TYR A 166 -24.75 0.04 -43.55
C TYR A 166 -24.48 -1.41 -43.99
N GLY A 167 -25.09 -2.42 -43.34
CA GLY A 167 -24.91 -3.82 -43.71
C GLY A 167 -23.49 -4.36 -43.48
N PHE A 168 -22.80 -3.90 -42.43
CA PHE A 168 -21.42 -4.29 -42.15
C PHE A 168 -21.27 -5.76 -41.74
N PHE A 169 -22.27 -6.33 -41.06
CA PHE A 169 -22.14 -7.61 -40.38
C PHE A 169 -22.39 -8.78 -41.32
N ALA A 170 -21.59 -9.84 -41.18
CA ALA A 170 -21.76 -11.06 -41.95
C ALA A 170 -23.06 -11.79 -41.58
N GLU A 171 -23.75 -12.33 -42.59
CA GLU A 171 -24.94 -13.16 -42.47
C GLU A 171 -24.69 -14.53 -43.13
N ASN A 172 -25.68 -15.43 -43.16
CA ASN A 172 -25.46 -16.82 -43.62
C ASN A 172 -24.85 -16.94 -45.02
N GLU A 173 -25.17 -16.00 -45.92
CA GLU A 173 -24.71 -15.99 -47.32
C GLU A 173 -24.23 -14.60 -47.76
N LYS A 174 -23.91 -13.74 -46.78
CA LYS A 174 -23.52 -12.35 -47.04
C LYS A 174 -22.16 -12.07 -46.39
N PRO A 175 -21.16 -11.62 -47.18
CA PRO A 175 -19.87 -11.25 -46.64
C PRO A 175 -19.96 -10.03 -45.73
N GLY A 176 -19.17 -10.03 -44.67
CA GLY A 176 -19.10 -8.92 -43.72
C GLY A 176 -18.19 -9.20 -42.53
N VAL A 177 -18.25 -8.32 -41.55
CA VAL A 177 -17.50 -8.43 -40.29
C VAL A 177 -18.26 -9.26 -39.26
N ASN A 178 -17.52 -9.91 -38.36
CA ASN A 178 -18.08 -10.67 -37.27
C ASN A 178 -18.72 -9.72 -36.24
N PRO A 179 -20.01 -9.87 -35.92
CA PRO A 179 -20.59 -9.14 -34.79
C PRO A 179 -20.03 -9.66 -33.47
N LEU A 180 -20.08 -8.83 -32.43
CA LEU A 180 -19.68 -9.19 -31.06
C LEU A 180 -20.89 -9.34 -30.10
N PRO A 181 -21.78 -10.34 -30.28
CA PRO A 181 -22.85 -10.60 -29.33
C PRO A 181 -22.30 -11.31 -28.09
N GLN A 182 -22.43 -10.68 -26.92
CA GLN A 182 -21.92 -11.19 -25.63
C GLN A 182 -22.26 -12.67 -25.41
N LYS A 183 -23.55 -13.01 -25.32
CA LYS A 183 -24.02 -14.39 -25.03
C LYS A 183 -23.54 -15.41 -26.07
N GLY A 184 -23.53 -15.02 -27.35
CA GLY A 184 -23.14 -15.92 -28.44
C GLY A 184 -21.64 -16.24 -28.41
N LEU A 185 -20.80 -15.23 -28.15
CA LEU A 185 -19.36 -15.43 -28.05
C LEU A 185 -18.97 -16.14 -26.74
N SER A 186 -19.56 -15.77 -25.59
CA SER A 186 -19.34 -16.50 -24.33
C SER A 186 -19.66 -17.99 -24.48
N ARG A 187 -20.77 -18.36 -25.12
CA ARG A 187 -21.07 -19.79 -25.39
C ARG A 187 -19.99 -20.47 -26.23
N LYS A 188 -19.48 -19.81 -27.28
CA LYS A 188 -18.40 -20.36 -28.11
C LYS A 188 -17.10 -20.54 -27.31
N ILE A 189 -16.75 -19.57 -26.47
CA ILE A 189 -15.57 -19.63 -25.60
C ILE A 189 -15.73 -20.78 -24.61
N SER A 190 -16.90 -20.94 -23.96
CA SER A 190 -17.13 -22.02 -23.01
C SER A 190 -17.09 -23.39 -23.67
N ASN A 191 -17.71 -23.57 -24.84
CA ASN A 191 -17.62 -24.82 -25.58
C ASN A 191 -16.16 -25.14 -25.95
N LEU A 192 -15.41 -24.16 -26.44
CA LEU A 192 -14.00 -24.34 -26.77
C LEU A 192 -13.15 -24.67 -25.55
N ARG A 193 -13.40 -24.03 -24.40
CA ARG A 193 -12.71 -24.33 -23.14
C ARG A 193 -13.03 -25.74 -22.64
N GLN A 194 -14.23 -26.26 -22.90
CA GLN A 194 -14.58 -27.66 -22.59
C GLN A 194 -13.88 -28.64 -23.53
N GLU A 195 -13.81 -28.33 -24.81
CA GLU A 195 -13.15 -29.16 -25.84
C GLU A 195 -11.62 -29.15 -25.72
N ASP A 196 -11.04 -28.02 -25.31
CA ASP A 196 -9.59 -27.81 -25.19
C ASP A 196 -9.25 -27.06 -23.88
N PRO A 197 -9.32 -27.76 -22.72
CA PRO A 197 -9.19 -27.16 -21.38
C PRO A 197 -7.89 -26.41 -21.14
N GLU A 198 -6.82 -26.81 -21.81
CA GLU A 198 -5.47 -26.29 -21.63
C GLU A 198 -5.09 -25.21 -22.64
N SER A 199 -6.01 -24.80 -23.52
CA SER A 199 -5.73 -23.79 -24.53
C SER A 199 -5.57 -22.37 -23.96
N ILE A 200 -4.91 -21.48 -24.70
CA ILE A 200 -4.94 -20.05 -24.42
C ILE A 200 -6.02 -19.42 -25.30
N ILE A 201 -6.99 -18.74 -24.70
CA ILE A 201 -8.09 -18.10 -25.43
C ILE A 201 -7.97 -16.58 -25.28
N ILE A 202 -7.87 -15.88 -26.40
CA ILE A 202 -7.71 -14.43 -26.50
C ILE A 202 -8.91 -13.87 -27.24
N VAL A 203 -9.46 -12.75 -26.77
CA VAL A 203 -10.52 -12.01 -27.47
C VAL A 203 -10.02 -10.60 -27.78
N CYS A 204 -10.06 -10.21 -29.05
CA CYS A 204 -9.71 -8.87 -29.52
C CYS A 204 -10.96 -8.12 -29.99
N PRO A 205 -11.79 -7.59 -29.07
CA PRO A 205 -13.04 -6.92 -29.42
C PRO A 205 -12.79 -5.50 -29.97
N HIS A 206 -13.63 -5.06 -30.91
CA HIS A 206 -13.66 -3.67 -31.38
C HIS A 206 -14.87 -2.92 -30.84
N TRP A 207 -14.62 -1.89 -30.03
CA TRP A 207 -15.63 -1.12 -29.30
C TRP A 207 -16.13 0.09 -30.09
N GLN A 208 -16.73 -0.16 -31.24
CA GLN A 208 -17.24 0.92 -32.08
C GLN A 208 -18.15 1.91 -31.33
N GLY A 209 -17.82 3.21 -31.46
CA GLY A 209 -18.55 4.33 -30.85
C GLY A 209 -17.91 4.89 -29.57
N GLU A 210 -16.80 4.33 -29.13
CA GLU A 210 -16.02 4.79 -27.97
C GLU A 210 -14.72 5.51 -28.35
N ASP A 211 -14.65 6.09 -29.56
CA ASP A 211 -13.46 6.82 -30.04
C ASP A 211 -12.98 7.84 -28.99
N TYR A 212 -11.72 7.74 -28.58
CA TYR A 212 -11.05 8.61 -27.61
C TYR A 212 -11.74 8.69 -26.24
N LYS A 213 -12.39 7.60 -25.81
CA LYS A 213 -13.03 7.48 -24.49
C LYS A 213 -12.44 6.36 -23.66
N TRP A 214 -12.67 6.46 -22.36
CA TRP A 214 -12.48 5.38 -21.41
C TRP A 214 -13.56 4.31 -21.60
N ALA A 215 -13.27 3.30 -22.40
CA ALA A 215 -14.13 2.13 -22.60
C ALA A 215 -14.40 1.39 -21.28
N SER A 216 -13.49 1.47 -20.33
CA SER A 216 -13.69 1.03 -18.94
C SER A 216 -14.85 1.75 -18.26
N ASP A 217 -15.11 3.03 -18.52
CA ASP A 217 -16.22 3.76 -17.89
C ASP A 217 -17.60 3.33 -18.43
N HIS A 218 -17.61 2.58 -19.54
CA HIS A 218 -18.82 2.10 -20.15
C HIS A 218 -19.19 0.72 -19.58
N GLY A 219 -20.14 0.68 -18.62
CA GLY A 219 -20.52 -0.55 -17.91
C GLY A 219 -20.82 -1.78 -18.79
N ARG A 220 -21.45 -1.61 -19.98
CA ARG A 220 -21.69 -2.74 -20.91
C ARG A 220 -20.41 -3.30 -21.55
N ILE A 221 -19.34 -2.52 -21.65
CA ILE A 221 -18.04 -3.02 -22.13
C ILE A 221 -17.37 -3.82 -21.02
N GLN A 222 -17.36 -3.30 -19.78
CA GLN A 222 -16.91 -4.06 -18.61
C GLN A 222 -17.64 -5.39 -18.48
N GLU A 223 -18.97 -5.37 -18.50
CA GLU A 223 -19.81 -6.57 -18.40
C GLU A 223 -19.46 -7.60 -19.48
N ARG A 224 -19.24 -7.14 -20.73
CA ARG A 224 -18.87 -8.02 -21.83
C ARG A 224 -17.49 -8.63 -21.66
N SER A 225 -16.49 -7.82 -21.35
CA SER A 225 -15.12 -8.29 -21.15
C SER A 225 -15.06 -9.32 -20.02
N LYS A 226 -15.70 -9.03 -18.88
CA LYS A 226 -15.81 -9.94 -17.73
C LYS A 226 -16.56 -11.22 -18.09
N ALA A 227 -17.67 -11.12 -18.82
CA ALA A 227 -18.41 -12.30 -19.29
C ALA A 227 -17.64 -13.17 -20.30
N PHE A 228 -16.64 -12.65 -21.01
CA PHE A 228 -15.76 -13.44 -21.86
C PHE A 228 -14.69 -14.17 -21.03
N ILE A 229 -14.12 -13.49 -20.03
CA ILE A 229 -13.20 -14.13 -19.07
C ILE A 229 -13.91 -15.24 -18.29
N ASP A 230 -15.10 -14.95 -17.72
CA ASP A 230 -15.90 -15.92 -16.98
C ASP A 230 -16.33 -17.12 -17.84
N ALA A 231 -16.43 -16.94 -19.17
CA ALA A 231 -16.71 -18.03 -20.10
C ALA A 231 -15.49 -18.93 -20.38
N GLY A 232 -14.28 -18.51 -19.99
CA GLY A 232 -13.03 -19.25 -20.16
C GLY A 232 -11.94 -18.55 -20.99
N ALA A 233 -12.12 -17.28 -21.38
CA ALA A 233 -11.04 -16.52 -22.02
C ALA A 233 -9.93 -16.18 -21.01
N ASN A 234 -8.67 -16.16 -21.46
CA ASN A 234 -7.53 -15.75 -20.65
C ASN A 234 -7.23 -14.26 -20.80
N TYR A 235 -7.41 -13.72 -22.02
CA TYR A 235 -6.98 -12.37 -22.36
C TYR A 235 -8.02 -11.63 -23.18
N ILE A 236 -8.24 -10.34 -22.88
CA ILE A 236 -8.99 -9.41 -23.70
C ILE A 236 -8.08 -8.27 -24.13
N PHE A 237 -7.92 -8.05 -25.44
CA PHE A 237 -7.16 -6.93 -26.01
C PHE A 237 -8.07 -6.08 -26.90
N GLY A 238 -8.68 -5.05 -26.32
CA GLY A 238 -9.67 -4.23 -27.03
C GLY A 238 -9.09 -3.27 -28.07
N HIS A 239 -9.96 -2.83 -28.99
CA HIS A 239 -9.67 -1.92 -30.10
C HIS A 239 -10.81 -0.89 -30.27
N GLY A 240 -10.56 0.20 -31.01
CA GLY A 240 -11.58 1.18 -31.39
C GLY A 240 -11.55 2.51 -30.61
N PRO A 241 -11.25 2.56 -29.30
CA PRO A 241 -11.04 3.85 -28.62
C PRO A 241 -9.84 4.65 -29.13
N HIS A 242 -8.93 4.03 -29.91
CA HIS A 242 -7.70 4.67 -30.43
C HIS A 242 -6.70 5.16 -29.37
N MET A 243 -6.95 4.86 -28.10
CA MET A 243 -6.10 5.17 -26.96
C MET A 243 -5.99 3.96 -26.02
N LEU A 244 -4.88 3.90 -25.29
CA LEU A 244 -4.66 3.00 -24.15
C LEU A 244 -5.78 3.22 -23.13
N ASN A 245 -6.44 2.15 -22.76
CA ASN A 245 -7.40 2.13 -21.68
C ASN A 245 -6.86 1.30 -20.50
N HIS A 246 -7.60 1.30 -19.39
CA HIS A 246 -7.26 0.51 -18.20
C HIS A 246 -6.99 -0.97 -18.53
N ILE A 247 -6.06 -1.56 -17.79
CA ILE A 247 -5.69 -2.97 -17.87
C ILE A 247 -5.95 -3.60 -16.50
N GLU A 248 -7.01 -4.38 -16.35
CA GLU A 248 -7.32 -5.03 -15.06
C GLU A 248 -7.09 -6.54 -15.12
N ASN A 249 -6.76 -7.11 -13.96
CA ASN A 249 -6.84 -8.56 -13.75
C ASN A 249 -8.21 -8.87 -13.14
N TYR A 250 -8.95 -9.78 -13.75
CA TYR A 250 -10.27 -10.20 -13.30
C TYR A 250 -10.37 -11.71 -13.41
N ASN A 251 -10.70 -12.39 -12.30
CA ASN A 251 -10.89 -13.85 -12.24
C ASN A 251 -9.73 -14.66 -12.89
N GLY A 252 -8.49 -14.23 -12.68
CA GLY A 252 -7.29 -14.86 -13.25
C GLY A 252 -7.02 -14.56 -14.73
N GLY A 253 -7.88 -13.81 -15.41
CA GLY A 253 -7.66 -13.29 -16.76
C GLY A 253 -7.22 -11.83 -16.78
N THR A 254 -6.62 -11.39 -17.88
CA THR A 254 -6.19 -9.99 -18.08
C THR A 254 -7.05 -9.30 -19.12
N ILE A 255 -7.58 -8.12 -18.78
CA ILE A 255 -8.45 -7.31 -19.63
C ILE A 255 -7.74 -5.99 -19.92
N ALA A 256 -7.18 -5.82 -21.12
CA ALA A 256 -6.86 -4.51 -21.65
C ALA A 256 -8.05 -3.99 -22.45
N TYR A 257 -8.79 -3.02 -21.88
CA TYR A 257 -10.03 -2.52 -22.47
C TYR A 257 -9.82 -1.89 -23.86
N SER A 258 -8.64 -1.36 -24.12
CA SER A 258 -8.17 -0.95 -25.44
C SER A 258 -6.65 -0.86 -25.43
N ILE A 259 -6.00 -1.42 -26.46
CA ILE A 259 -4.56 -1.27 -26.67
C ILE A 259 -4.21 -0.06 -27.56
N GLY A 260 -5.22 0.65 -28.07
CA GLY A 260 -5.08 1.91 -28.82
C GLY A 260 -4.65 1.72 -30.27
N ASN A 261 -4.15 2.79 -30.90
CA ASN A 261 -3.55 2.74 -32.24
C ASN A 261 -2.17 2.08 -32.20
N PHE A 262 -1.73 1.46 -33.30
CA PHE A 262 -0.32 1.20 -33.57
C PHE A 262 0.23 2.29 -34.48
N VAL A 263 0.34 2.05 -35.79
CA VAL A 263 0.56 3.10 -36.80
C VAL A 263 -0.76 3.34 -37.52
N PHE A 264 -1.40 4.46 -37.21
CA PHE A 264 -2.62 4.90 -37.85
C PHE A 264 -2.41 6.33 -38.36
N ASN A 265 -2.07 6.49 -39.63
CA ASN A 265 -1.65 7.76 -40.23
C ASN A 265 -2.81 8.74 -40.49
N SER A 266 -3.61 9.00 -39.46
CA SER A 266 -4.59 10.09 -39.41
C SER A 266 -4.06 11.25 -38.56
N PRO A 267 -4.60 12.47 -38.69
CA PRO A 267 -4.19 13.60 -37.85
C PRO A 267 -4.40 13.42 -36.33
N GLY A 268 -5.15 12.40 -35.91
CA GLY A 268 -5.52 12.20 -34.51
C GLY A 268 -6.52 13.24 -33.99
N ARG A 269 -7.22 12.89 -32.90
CA ARG A 269 -8.16 13.80 -32.20
C ARG A 269 -7.87 13.91 -30.70
N TYR A 270 -6.69 13.47 -30.24
CA TYR A 270 -6.29 13.40 -28.83
C TYR A 270 -6.48 14.73 -28.10
N GLU A 271 -5.86 15.81 -28.57
CA GLU A 271 -6.00 17.15 -27.97
C GLU A 271 -7.44 17.67 -28.03
N LYS A 272 -8.11 17.51 -29.18
CA LYS A 272 -9.48 18.01 -29.39
C LYS A 272 -10.49 17.35 -28.44
N LEU A 273 -10.27 16.08 -28.09
CA LEU A 273 -11.16 15.26 -27.27
C LEU A 273 -10.61 15.04 -25.84
N ASP A 274 -9.54 15.75 -25.46
CA ASP A 274 -8.87 15.61 -24.17
C ASP A 274 -8.53 14.16 -23.79
N ALA A 275 -8.01 13.41 -24.77
CA ALA A 275 -7.65 12.02 -24.62
C ALA A 275 -6.12 11.83 -24.55
N PRO A 276 -5.60 10.93 -23.69
CA PRO A 276 -4.18 10.65 -23.62
C PRO A 276 -3.68 10.03 -24.95
N PRO A 277 -2.51 10.47 -25.45
CA PRO A 277 -1.98 10.08 -26.77
C PRO A 277 -1.19 8.76 -26.73
N TYR A 278 -1.58 7.84 -25.84
CA TYR A 278 -0.83 6.63 -25.56
C TYR A 278 -1.55 5.43 -26.11
N SER A 279 -0.78 4.43 -26.53
CA SER A 279 -1.22 3.08 -26.90
C SER A 279 -0.22 2.07 -26.33
N VAL A 280 -0.42 0.79 -26.58
CA VAL A 280 0.48 -0.26 -26.11
C VAL A 280 0.67 -1.37 -27.14
N VAL A 281 1.90 -1.84 -27.30
CA VAL A 281 2.22 -3.09 -28.01
C VAL A 281 2.34 -4.19 -26.95
N VAL A 282 1.60 -5.28 -27.12
CA VAL A 282 1.64 -6.41 -26.19
C VAL A 282 2.55 -7.49 -26.75
N ASN A 283 3.56 -7.93 -26.01
CA ASN A 283 4.34 -9.13 -26.32
C ASN A 283 3.97 -10.21 -25.30
N MET A 284 3.51 -11.35 -25.78
CA MET A 284 3.18 -12.51 -25.00
C MET A 284 4.25 -13.58 -25.24
N GLU A 285 5.16 -13.73 -24.28
CA GLU A 285 6.17 -14.78 -24.27
C GLU A 285 5.57 -16.05 -23.67
N ILE A 286 5.45 -17.11 -24.47
CA ILE A 286 4.86 -18.39 -24.11
C ILE A 286 5.98 -19.43 -24.11
N GLN A 287 6.37 -19.87 -22.92
CA GLN A 287 7.53 -20.75 -22.71
C GLN A 287 7.09 -22.13 -22.23
N GLU A 288 7.65 -23.17 -22.87
CA GLU A 288 7.51 -24.55 -22.41
C GLU A 288 8.58 -24.89 -21.36
N GLU A 289 8.14 -25.27 -20.17
CA GLU A 289 8.99 -25.64 -19.03
C GLU A 289 9.41 -27.11 -19.06
N GLU A 290 10.31 -27.49 -18.14
CA GLU A 290 10.92 -28.83 -18.11
C GLU A 290 9.91 -29.99 -17.97
N LYS A 291 8.73 -29.76 -17.40
CA LYS A 291 7.69 -30.78 -17.23
C LYS A 291 6.65 -30.80 -18.36
N GLY A 292 6.84 -30.03 -19.43
CA GLY A 292 5.83 -29.87 -20.51
C GLY A 292 4.67 -28.95 -20.14
N THR A 293 4.76 -28.26 -18.99
CA THR A 293 3.85 -27.18 -18.61
C THR A 293 4.23 -25.89 -19.33
N TRP A 294 3.27 -24.98 -19.51
CA TRP A 294 3.50 -23.73 -20.23
C TRP A 294 3.32 -22.53 -19.31
N ILE A 295 4.26 -21.58 -19.37
CA ILE A 295 4.18 -20.30 -18.67
C ILE A 295 3.99 -19.19 -19.69
N VAL A 296 3.07 -18.28 -19.39
CA VAL A 296 2.81 -17.09 -20.21
C VAL A 296 3.29 -15.85 -19.46
N LYS A 297 4.12 -15.04 -20.10
CA LYS A 297 4.57 -13.74 -19.61
C LYS A 297 4.12 -12.66 -20.58
N ASN A 298 3.33 -11.72 -20.08
CA ASN A 298 2.87 -10.59 -20.88
C ASN A 298 3.74 -9.37 -20.58
N LYS A 299 4.27 -8.77 -21.63
CA LYS A 299 4.94 -7.47 -21.60
C LYS A 299 4.10 -6.48 -22.39
N PHE A 300 3.92 -5.31 -21.81
CA PHE A 300 3.13 -4.25 -22.39
C PHE A 300 4.06 -3.06 -22.60
N TYR A 301 4.27 -2.67 -23.85
CA TYR A 301 5.21 -1.63 -24.26
C TYR A 301 4.45 -0.37 -24.68
N PRO A 302 4.37 0.66 -23.83
CA PRO A 302 3.63 1.86 -24.17
C PRO A 302 4.32 2.64 -25.28
N ILE A 303 3.51 3.22 -26.16
CA ILE A 303 3.94 4.01 -27.30
C ILE A 303 3.11 5.30 -27.37
N VAL A 304 3.67 6.33 -28.01
CA VAL A 304 2.96 7.59 -28.29
C VAL A 304 2.46 7.56 -29.72
N THR A 305 1.16 7.79 -29.90
CA THR A 305 0.46 7.65 -31.19
C THR A 305 -0.20 8.92 -31.69
N ASP A 306 0.00 10.05 -30.99
CA ASP A 306 -0.38 11.36 -31.50
C ASP A 306 0.59 11.83 -32.59
N ASN A 307 0.18 11.65 -33.84
CA ASN A 307 0.95 12.00 -35.03
C ASN A 307 1.36 13.49 -35.10
N LYS A 308 0.65 14.39 -34.41
CA LYS A 308 1.05 15.80 -34.32
C LYS A 308 2.26 15.99 -33.40
N LYS A 309 2.41 15.14 -32.38
CA LYS A 309 3.55 15.16 -31.45
C LYS A 309 4.73 14.35 -31.96
N THR A 310 4.46 13.27 -32.67
CA THR A 310 5.49 12.33 -33.14
C THR A 310 5.95 12.59 -34.57
N ASN A 311 5.39 13.59 -35.25
CA ASN A 311 5.59 13.82 -36.67
C ASN A 311 5.35 12.55 -37.52
N TYR A 312 4.24 11.87 -37.22
CA TYR A 312 3.86 10.60 -37.83
C TYR A 312 4.96 9.53 -37.74
N SER A 313 5.67 9.47 -36.62
CA SER A 313 6.66 8.44 -36.33
C SER A 313 6.41 7.88 -34.95
N VAL A 314 5.51 6.90 -34.87
CA VAL A 314 5.10 6.28 -33.61
C VAL A 314 6.34 5.74 -32.91
N ARG A 315 6.50 6.08 -31.63
CA ARG A 315 7.70 5.77 -30.85
C ARG A 315 7.36 5.30 -29.45
N ARG A 316 8.33 4.69 -28.79
CA ARG A 316 8.25 4.41 -27.35
C ARG A 316 8.07 5.71 -26.56
N ILE A 317 7.43 5.59 -25.41
CA ILE A 317 7.35 6.68 -24.44
C ILE A 317 8.75 7.04 -23.90
N ASN A 318 8.93 8.31 -23.51
CA ASN A 318 10.08 8.74 -22.70
C ASN A 318 9.75 8.70 -21.20
N GLU A 319 10.72 9.02 -20.34
CA GLU A 319 10.56 8.99 -18.88
C GLU A 319 9.41 9.87 -18.38
N LYS A 320 9.30 11.10 -18.90
CA LYS A 320 8.23 12.04 -18.53
C LYS A 320 6.84 11.52 -18.95
N GLU A 321 6.74 10.90 -20.11
CA GLU A 321 5.51 10.26 -20.59
C GLU A 321 5.20 8.97 -19.81
N ALA A 322 6.22 8.26 -19.32
CA ALA A 322 6.03 7.13 -18.41
C ALA A 322 5.44 7.59 -17.06
N GLU A 323 5.92 8.71 -16.53
CA GLU A 323 5.34 9.34 -15.35
C GLU A 323 3.90 9.79 -15.60
N ASP A 324 3.60 10.39 -16.76
CA ASP A 324 2.24 10.79 -17.14
C ASP A 324 1.30 9.58 -17.24
N ILE A 325 1.77 8.47 -17.82
CA ILE A 325 1.02 7.21 -17.85
C ILE A 325 0.80 6.68 -16.42
N VAL A 326 1.82 6.61 -15.58
CA VAL A 326 1.68 6.14 -14.18
C VAL A 326 0.77 7.07 -13.35
N TYR A 327 0.74 8.37 -13.69
CA TYR A 327 -0.15 9.34 -13.05
C TYR A 327 -1.60 9.19 -13.53
N LYS A 328 -1.81 8.96 -14.84
CA LYS A 328 -3.15 8.84 -15.46
C LYS A 328 -3.79 7.48 -15.27
N PHE A 329 -2.97 6.44 -15.14
CA PHE A 329 -3.38 5.06 -14.95
C PHE A 329 -2.71 4.57 -13.67
N GLU A 330 -3.49 4.36 -12.61
CA GLU A 330 -2.95 3.91 -11.32
C GLU A 330 -2.10 2.64 -11.51
N LYS A 331 -0.94 2.54 -10.85
CA LYS A 331 0.10 1.53 -11.13
C LYS A 331 -0.35 0.06 -10.90
N ASP A 332 -1.55 -0.18 -10.37
CA ASP A 332 -2.14 -1.51 -10.20
C ASP A 332 -3.13 -1.87 -11.35
N GLU A 333 -3.48 -0.92 -12.21
CA GLU A 333 -4.41 -1.06 -13.36
C GLU A 333 -3.70 -1.10 -14.73
N LEU A 334 -2.40 -1.41 -14.75
CA LEU A 334 -1.63 -1.32 -15.99
C LEU A 334 -0.81 -2.55 -16.35
N GLY A 335 -0.49 -3.45 -15.40
CA GLY A 335 0.28 -4.66 -15.69
C GLY A 335 1.57 -4.44 -16.49
N LEU A 336 2.09 -3.20 -16.56
CA LEU A 336 3.17 -2.84 -17.47
C LEU A 336 4.51 -3.31 -16.91
N TYR A 337 5.12 -4.27 -17.59
CA TYR A 337 6.55 -4.52 -17.49
C TYR A 337 7.27 -3.52 -18.42
N ILE A 338 7.62 -2.33 -17.89
CA ILE A 338 8.50 -1.39 -18.60
C ILE A 338 9.94 -1.92 -18.48
N GLU A 339 10.44 -2.55 -19.54
CA GLU A 339 11.88 -2.81 -19.69
C GLU A 339 12.61 -1.45 -19.76
N ASN A 340 13.32 -1.13 -18.67
CA ASN A 340 14.23 0.01 -18.61
C ASN A 340 15.25 -0.08 -19.76
N THR A 341 15.14 0.80 -20.74
CA THR A 341 16.28 1.21 -21.57
C THR A 341 17.25 1.99 -20.69
N LYS A 342 18.12 1.28 -19.96
CA LYS A 342 19.32 1.85 -19.36
C LYS A 342 20.38 1.99 -20.47
N HIS A 343 20.62 3.20 -20.94
CA HIS A 343 21.95 3.58 -21.39
C HIS A 343 22.67 4.28 -20.23
N ASN A 344 23.82 3.70 -19.86
CA ASN A 344 24.93 4.24 -19.08
C ASN A 344 24.73 5.61 -18.41
N ILE A 345 24.29 5.58 -17.16
CA ILE A 345 24.89 6.39 -16.10
C ILE A 345 25.05 5.46 -14.90
N ASP A 346 26.23 5.52 -14.30
CA ASP A 346 26.72 4.62 -13.27
C ASP A 346 25.76 4.35 -12.11
N ASP A 347 25.74 3.08 -11.75
CA ASP A 347 25.58 2.50 -10.42
C ASP A 347 24.87 3.31 -9.31
N LYS A 348 23.64 2.90 -9.01
CA LYS A 348 23.21 2.43 -7.68
C LYS A 348 21.89 1.66 -7.81
N SER A 349 22.04 0.34 -7.93
CA SER A 349 20.94 -0.61 -8.00
C SER A 349 20.42 -0.98 -6.60
N ALA A 350 19.21 -0.51 -6.29
CA ALA A 350 18.27 -1.02 -5.29
C ALA A 350 17.05 -0.08 -5.21
N SER A 351 15.86 -0.54 -5.60
CA SER A 351 14.60 -0.09 -4.98
C SER A 351 13.36 -0.80 -5.57
N LYS A 352 13.16 -0.94 -6.89
CA LYS A 352 11.86 -1.47 -7.40
C LYS A 352 11.55 -2.94 -7.07
N SER A 353 12.56 -3.82 -7.08
CA SER A 353 12.39 -5.23 -6.69
C SER A 353 12.17 -5.38 -5.18
N GLU A 354 12.91 -4.60 -4.39
CA GLU A 354 12.86 -4.64 -2.94
C GLU A 354 11.61 -3.97 -2.40
N VAL A 355 11.15 -2.85 -2.97
CA VAL A 355 9.86 -2.21 -2.63
C VAL A 355 8.70 -3.18 -2.83
N ASN A 356 8.63 -3.88 -3.97
CA ASN A 356 7.56 -4.85 -4.23
C ASN A 356 7.68 -6.10 -3.33
N GLU A 357 8.90 -6.53 -3.03
CA GLU A 357 9.14 -7.63 -2.09
C GLU A 357 8.75 -7.24 -0.65
N ILE A 358 9.03 -6.00 -0.24
CA ILE A 358 8.64 -5.42 1.04
C ILE A 358 7.12 -5.24 1.13
N ILE A 359 6.47 -4.75 0.07
CA ILE A 359 4.99 -4.66 0.00
C ILE A 359 4.39 -6.06 0.15
N ALA A 360 4.90 -7.07 -0.55
CA ALA A 360 4.46 -8.47 -0.41
C ALA A 360 4.72 -9.02 1.01
N MET A 361 5.81 -8.62 1.68
CA MET A 361 6.04 -8.97 3.09
C MET A 361 5.05 -8.28 4.04
N ILE A 362 4.71 -7.01 3.78
CA ILE A 362 3.78 -6.21 4.60
C ILE A 362 2.32 -6.69 4.42
N THR A 363 1.93 -7.09 3.21
CA THR A 363 0.58 -7.63 2.94
C THR A 363 0.43 -9.09 3.38
N GLY A 364 1.50 -9.72 3.89
CA GLY A 364 1.49 -11.11 4.35
C GLY A 364 1.66 -12.16 3.23
N GLU A 365 1.95 -11.73 2.00
CA GLU A 365 2.17 -12.59 0.83
C GLU A 365 3.57 -13.26 0.84
N LYS A 366 4.52 -12.76 1.63
CA LYS A 366 5.85 -13.36 1.86
C LYS A 366 6.23 -13.36 3.35
N LYS A 367 6.87 -14.44 3.81
CA LYS A 367 7.45 -14.50 5.17
C LYS A 367 8.68 -13.60 5.30
N ILE A 368 8.75 -12.84 6.39
CA ILE A 368 9.90 -12.02 6.76
C ILE A 368 11.03 -12.94 7.26
N ASN A 369 12.21 -12.88 6.63
CA ASN A 369 13.40 -13.57 7.09
C ASN A 369 14.31 -12.60 7.86
N GLN A 370 14.46 -12.82 9.17
CA GLN A 370 15.24 -11.95 10.06
C GLN A 370 16.75 -11.91 9.73
N ASP A 371 17.27 -12.88 8.97
CA ASP A 371 18.67 -12.91 8.56
C ASP A 371 19.07 -11.83 7.54
N LYS A 372 18.08 -11.15 6.92
CA LYS A 372 18.31 -10.04 5.97
C LYS A 372 18.66 -8.69 6.63
N PHE A 373 18.67 -8.60 7.96
CA PHE A 373 18.92 -7.34 8.70
C PHE A 373 20.35 -7.18 9.22
N LYS A 374 21.36 -7.75 8.54
CA LYS A 374 22.76 -7.73 9.00
C LYS A 374 23.66 -6.74 8.26
N ASP A 375 23.25 -6.26 7.09
CA ASP A 375 24.02 -5.35 6.23
C ASP A 375 23.44 -3.93 6.26
N ILE A 376 24.26 -2.94 6.61
CA ILE A 376 23.83 -1.54 6.81
C ILE A 376 23.31 -0.93 5.50
N ASP A 377 24.00 -1.18 4.38
CA ASP A 377 23.60 -0.64 3.07
C ASP A 377 22.27 -1.26 2.60
N SER A 378 22.06 -2.56 2.86
CA SER A 378 20.77 -3.21 2.63
C SER A 378 19.66 -2.63 3.50
N ILE A 379 19.94 -2.32 4.77
CA ILE A 379 18.96 -1.70 5.68
C ILE A 379 18.57 -0.29 5.20
N GLU A 380 19.53 0.53 4.76
CA GLU A 380 19.25 1.87 4.24
C GLU A 380 18.33 1.80 3.00
N LYS A 381 18.65 0.90 2.06
CA LYS A 381 17.84 0.64 0.86
C LYS A 381 16.43 0.19 1.21
N GLN A 382 16.29 -0.68 2.21
CA GLN A 382 14.98 -1.14 2.70
C GLN A 382 14.18 -0.01 3.38
N ILE A 383 14.82 0.88 4.14
CA ILE A 383 14.16 2.04 4.77
C ILE A 383 13.65 3.01 3.70
N LEU A 384 14.47 3.32 2.69
CA LEU A 384 14.06 4.18 1.57
C LEU A 384 12.91 3.55 0.79
N ALA A 385 12.98 2.24 0.53
CA ALA A 385 11.92 1.48 -0.12
C ALA A 385 10.60 1.50 0.67
N LEU A 386 10.67 1.33 2.00
CA LEU A 386 9.51 1.43 2.89
C LEU A 386 8.87 2.83 2.84
N LYS A 387 9.69 3.88 2.85
CA LYS A 387 9.23 5.26 2.75
C LYS A 387 8.54 5.53 1.41
N GLU A 388 9.15 5.12 0.30
CA GLU A 388 8.55 5.26 -1.03
C GLU A 388 7.21 4.50 -1.15
N ALA A 389 7.13 3.30 -0.56
CA ALA A 389 5.89 2.53 -0.52
C ALA A 389 4.80 3.25 0.29
N GLN A 390 5.15 3.77 1.47
CA GLN A 390 4.25 4.52 2.33
C GLN A 390 3.74 5.78 1.65
N ASP A 391 4.63 6.60 1.07
CA ASP A 391 4.27 7.83 0.37
C ASP A 391 3.30 7.57 -0.80
N ARG A 392 3.51 6.46 -1.53
CA ARG A 392 2.63 6.02 -2.61
C ARG A 392 1.24 5.63 -2.10
N ILE A 393 1.18 4.81 -1.04
CA ILE A 393 -0.08 4.37 -0.42
C ILE A 393 -0.86 5.59 0.11
N ASP A 394 -0.18 6.47 0.83
CA ASP A 394 -0.77 7.67 1.43
C ASP A 394 -1.37 8.61 0.37
N LYS A 395 -0.63 8.85 -0.71
CA LYS A 395 -1.10 9.68 -1.84
C LYS A 395 -2.35 9.08 -2.50
N ASN A 396 -2.37 7.78 -2.74
CA ASN A 396 -3.49 7.10 -3.38
C ASN A 396 -4.75 7.11 -2.51
N LEU A 397 -4.62 6.77 -1.22
CA LEU A 397 -5.74 6.80 -0.27
C LEU A 397 -6.31 8.22 -0.14
N LYS A 398 -5.46 9.24 -0.04
CA LYS A 398 -5.89 10.64 0.03
C LYS A 398 -6.69 11.08 -1.20
N ASN A 399 -6.25 10.68 -2.40
CA ASN A 399 -6.98 10.92 -3.65
C ASN A 399 -8.30 10.17 -3.71
N TYR A 400 -8.32 8.90 -3.30
CA TYR A 400 -9.53 8.08 -3.25
C TYR A 400 -10.59 8.70 -2.35
N TYR A 401 -10.24 9.02 -1.09
CA TYR A 401 -11.16 9.68 -0.17
C TYR A 401 -11.68 11.01 -0.71
N SER A 402 -10.82 11.78 -1.39
CA SER A 402 -11.19 13.06 -2.01
C SER A 402 -12.18 12.91 -3.17
N LYS A 403 -12.06 11.86 -3.98
CA LYS A 403 -13.04 11.53 -5.03
C LYS A 403 -14.33 10.97 -4.42
N LEU A 404 -14.21 10.04 -3.46
CA LEU A 404 -15.32 9.40 -2.77
C LEU A 404 -16.27 10.44 -2.18
N ILE A 405 -15.73 11.42 -1.44
CA ILE A 405 -16.53 12.47 -0.80
C ILE A 405 -17.17 13.45 -1.79
N ARG A 406 -16.68 13.51 -3.04
CA ARG A 406 -17.24 14.35 -4.13
C ARG A 406 -18.25 13.59 -5.00
N SER A 407 -18.39 12.28 -4.81
CA SER A 407 -19.33 11.44 -5.54
C SER A 407 -20.77 11.90 -5.37
N ASN A 408 -21.61 11.62 -6.37
CA ASN A 408 -23.02 11.96 -6.34
C ASN A 408 -23.76 11.25 -5.19
N SER A 409 -23.34 10.02 -4.86
CA SER A 409 -23.87 9.26 -3.73
C SER A 409 -23.63 9.99 -2.40
N MET A 410 -22.45 10.58 -2.19
CA MET A 410 -22.12 11.37 -0.99
C MET A 410 -22.77 12.78 -0.95
N LYS A 411 -23.36 13.23 -2.07
CA LYS A 411 -23.99 14.55 -2.24
C LYS A 411 -25.52 14.55 -2.04
N ARG A 412 -26.18 13.38 -1.99
CA ARG A 412 -27.64 13.31 -1.80
C ARG A 412 -28.07 13.73 -0.38
N VAL A 413 -29.34 14.13 -0.29
CA VAL A 413 -30.07 14.84 0.79
C VAL A 413 -29.62 14.49 2.22
N GLU A 414 -29.62 15.49 3.11
CA GLU A 414 -29.29 15.36 4.53
C GLU A 414 -30.12 14.25 5.20
N GLY A 415 -29.42 13.26 5.79
CA GLY A 415 -30.02 12.12 6.50
C GLY A 415 -29.56 10.76 5.95
N GLU A 416 -29.78 10.48 4.66
CA GLU A 416 -29.60 9.13 4.08
C GLU A 416 -28.14 8.66 4.02
N ASN A 417 -27.19 9.61 4.02
CA ASN A 417 -25.76 9.29 3.89
C ASN A 417 -24.97 9.42 5.20
N TYR A 418 -25.62 9.70 6.34
CA TYR A 418 -24.92 9.91 7.62
C TYR A 418 -24.04 8.71 8.00
N HIS A 419 -24.55 7.49 7.83
CA HIS A 419 -23.81 6.26 8.11
C HIS A 419 -22.52 6.17 7.28
N LEU A 420 -22.53 6.57 6.01
CA LEU A 420 -21.34 6.57 5.15
C LEU A 420 -20.30 7.60 5.60
N TYR A 421 -20.73 8.80 5.99
CA TYR A 421 -19.83 9.81 6.55
C TYR A 421 -19.28 9.39 7.91
N LYS A 422 -20.07 8.68 8.73
CA LYS A 422 -19.63 8.12 10.00
C LYS A 422 -18.57 7.05 9.79
N MET A 423 -18.84 6.04 8.94
CA MET A 423 -17.85 5.02 8.57
C MET A 423 -16.56 5.64 8.05
N LEU A 424 -16.67 6.69 7.23
CA LEU A 424 -15.50 7.39 6.71
C LEU A 424 -14.74 8.14 7.82
N ALA A 425 -15.43 8.85 8.72
CA ALA A 425 -14.81 9.56 9.84
C ALA A 425 -14.15 8.61 10.87
N ASP A 426 -14.66 7.38 10.97
CA ASP A 426 -14.14 6.33 11.84
C ASP A 426 -12.90 5.62 11.25
N THR A 427 -12.64 5.74 9.93
CA THR A 427 -11.58 4.98 9.22
C THR A 427 -10.52 5.84 8.55
N ILE A 428 -10.80 7.11 8.29
CA ILE A 428 -9.88 8.00 7.57
C ILE A 428 -8.74 8.47 8.49
N LYS A 429 -7.50 8.26 8.07
CA LYS A 429 -6.34 8.84 8.76
C LYS A 429 -6.40 10.36 8.70
N LYS A 430 -6.02 11.01 9.81
CA LYS A 430 -6.02 12.49 9.94
C LYS A 430 -5.28 13.20 8.81
N ASP A 431 -4.17 12.66 8.33
CA ASP A 431 -3.31 13.28 7.30
C ASP A 431 -3.94 13.28 5.89
N TYR A 432 -4.98 12.47 5.70
CA TYR A 432 -5.75 12.40 4.45
C TYR A 432 -6.92 13.37 4.42
N ILE A 433 -7.26 13.98 5.56
CA ILE A 433 -8.42 14.86 5.69
C ILE A 433 -8.14 16.19 5.01
N THR A 434 -8.96 16.51 4.02
CA THR A 434 -8.94 17.82 3.35
C THR A 434 -9.87 18.80 4.05
N HIS A 435 -9.68 20.10 3.83
CA HIS A 435 -10.57 21.14 4.36
C HIS A 435 -12.05 20.87 4.02
N GLY A 436 -12.34 20.43 2.79
CA GLY A 436 -13.70 20.09 2.36
C GLY A 436 -14.29 18.87 3.10
N MET A 437 -13.46 17.89 3.49
CA MET A 437 -13.90 16.76 4.31
C MET A 437 -14.22 17.21 5.73
N TYR A 438 -13.30 17.98 6.32
CA TYR A 438 -13.48 18.53 7.67
C TYR A 438 -14.79 19.31 7.81
N LEU A 439 -15.10 20.20 6.87
CA LEU A 439 -16.37 20.93 6.86
C LEU A 439 -17.59 20.01 6.78
N LYS A 440 -17.51 18.90 6.03
CA LYS A 440 -18.62 17.95 5.89
C LYS A 440 -18.84 17.09 7.14
N PHE A 441 -17.76 16.71 7.82
CA PHE A 441 -17.83 16.05 9.13
C PHE A 441 -18.40 16.99 10.18
N GLY A 442 -17.91 18.24 10.22
CA GLY A 442 -18.38 19.28 11.15
C GLY A 442 -19.87 19.58 11.02
N LYS A 443 -20.38 19.74 9.78
CA LYS A 443 -21.83 19.92 9.53
C LYS A 443 -22.69 18.77 10.08
N ARG A 444 -22.12 17.58 10.25
CA ARG A 444 -22.78 16.36 10.75
C ARG A 444 -22.45 16.05 12.20
N LYS A 445 -21.69 16.91 12.89
CA LYS A 445 -21.19 16.69 14.26
C LYS A 445 -20.46 15.34 14.42
N LEU A 446 -19.76 14.92 13.37
CA LEU A 446 -18.97 13.69 13.38
C LEU A 446 -17.56 13.99 13.90
N ASN A 447 -17.13 13.21 14.89
CA ASN A 447 -15.75 13.20 15.33
C ASN A 447 -14.90 12.41 14.34
N ILE A 448 -13.68 12.88 14.10
CA ILE A 448 -12.69 12.13 13.34
C ILE A 448 -11.96 11.24 14.34
N HIS A 449 -12.10 9.92 14.19
CA HIS A 449 -11.58 8.95 15.14
C HIS A 449 -10.04 9.02 15.25
N ASP A 450 -9.32 9.01 14.13
CA ASP A 450 -7.85 9.01 14.11
C ASP A 450 -7.20 10.39 14.35
N ALA A 451 -7.98 11.45 14.61
CA ALA A 451 -7.44 12.79 14.82
C ALA A 451 -6.72 12.97 16.16
N ILE A 452 -7.16 12.25 17.19
CA ILE A 452 -6.62 12.32 18.56
C ILE A 452 -6.07 10.93 18.89
N SER A 453 -4.84 10.90 19.38
CA SER A 453 -4.11 9.68 19.69
C SER A 453 -3.10 9.96 20.79
N PHE A 454 -3.16 9.18 21.87
CA PHE A 454 -2.22 9.28 22.98
C PHE A 454 -0.80 9.01 22.51
N GLN A 455 -0.61 7.96 21.71
CA GLN A 455 0.67 7.63 21.09
C GLN A 455 1.28 8.83 20.34
N ASN A 456 0.47 9.54 19.55
CA ASN A 456 0.93 10.72 18.82
C ASN A 456 1.37 11.85 19.75
N PHE A 457 0.65 12.14 20.84
CA PHE A 457 1.07 13.17 21.81
C PHE A 457 2.40 12.81 22.47
N ILE A 458 2.57 11.56 22.87
CA ILE A 458 3.80 11.05 23.47
C ILE A 458 5.00 11.20 22.50
N ILE A 459 4.82 10.90 21.22
CA ILE A 459 5.85 11.10 20.18
C ILE A 459 6.11 12.60 19.94
N GLN A 460 5.06 13.43 19.83
CA GLN A 460 5.19 14.88 19.64
C GLN A 460 5.96 15.55 20.76
N ASN A 461 5.73 15.15 22.01
CA ASN A 461 6.48 15.65 23.16
C ASN A 461 7.97 15.28 23.07
N ALA A 462 8.27 14.05 22.63
CA ALA A 462 9.65 13.62 22.40
C ALA A 462 10.33 14.43 21.29
N GLU A 463 9.63 14.75 20.20
CA GLU A 463 10.16 15.62 19.13
C GLU A 463 10.31 17.08 19.57
N SER A 464 9.33 17.62 20.31
CA SER A 464 9.38 18.99 20.87
C SER A 464 10.64 19.19 21.72
N LYS A 465 11.00 18.19 22.51
CA LYS A 465 12.25 18.19 23.27
C LYS A 465 13.50 18.22 22.39
N ARG A 466 13.50 17.50 21.25
CA ARG A 466 14.64 17.53 20.30
C ARG A 466 14.81 18.90 19.64
N LEU A 467 13.73 19.68 19.54
CA LEU A 467 13.76 21.08 19.10
C LEU A 467 14.25 22.05 20.18
N GLY A 468 14.61 21.56 21.37
CA GLY A 468 15.14 22.36 22.48
C GLY A 468 14.08 22.89 23.44
N ASN A 469 12.80 22.53 23.27
CA ASN A 469 11.77 22.91 24.22
C ASN A 469 11.94 22.10 25.52
N PRO A 470 11.95 22.75 26.69
CA PRO A 470 12.02 22.03 27.95
C PRO A 470 10.73 21.23 28.15
N TYR A 471 10.89 19.95 28.47
CA TYR A 471 9.76 19.09 28.83
C TYR A 471 9.81 18.82 30.33
N TYR A 472 9.09 19.64 31.09
CA TYR A 472 9.21 19.70 32.55
C TYR A 472 8.85 18.39 33.25
N ALA A 473 7.90 17.62 32.72
CA ALA A 473 7.56 16.30 33.27
C ALA A 473 8.77 15.35 33.34
N GLN A 474 9.75 15.47 32.44
CA GLN A 474 10.97 14.65 32.48
C GLN A 474 11.80 14.87 33.74
N MET A 475 11.69 16.03 34.38
CA MET A 475 12.51 16.34 35.55
C MET A 475 12.21 15.39 36.73
N LEU A 476 10.99 14.83 36.77
CA LEU A 476 10.54 13.81 37.73
C LEU A 476 10.81 12.36 37.29
N ASP A 477 11.37 12.13 36.09
CA ASP A 477 11.82 10.80 35.66
C ASP A 477 13.11 10.39 36.41
N LYS A 478 13.81 11.37 36.98
CA LYS A 478 14.97 11.13 37.84
C LYS A 478 14.49 10.84 39.26
N LYS A 479 14.90 9.68 39.77
CA LYS A 479 14.48 9.17 41.07
C LYS A 479 14.66 10.15 42.25
N LEU A 480 15.84 10.74 42.41
CA LEU A 480 16.12 11.64 43.54
C LEU A 480 15.22 12.90 43.51
N PRO A 481 15.16 13.67 42.40
CA PRO A 481 14.19 14.77 42.31
C PRO A 481 12.72 14.34 42.46
N ALA A 482 12.35 13.15 41.98
CA ALA A 482 10.99 12.62 42.16
C ALA A 482 10.67 12.35 43.64
N TYR A 483 11.65 11.86 44.40
CA TYR A 483 11.53 11.62 45.83
C TYR A 483 11.46 12.92 46.63
N GLU A 484 12.27 13.92 46.29
CA GLU A 484 12.16 15.26 46.90
C GLU A 484 10.80 15.90 46.57
N PHE A 485 10.30 15.72 45.35
CA PHE A 485 8.97 16.18 44.96
C PHE A 485 7.89 15.48 45.78
N ALA A 486 7.92 14.15 45.87
CA ALA A 486 7.01 13.37 46.69
C ALA A 486 6.98 13.84 48.15
N ASP A 487 8.16 14.08 48.75
CA ASP A 487 8.27 14.60 50.12
C ASP A 487 7.59 15.97 50.27
N LYS A 488 7.76 16.88 49.29
CA LYS A 488 7.16 18.23 49.32
C LYS A 488 5.63 18.21 49.20
N ILE A 489 5.08 17.27 48.44
CA ILE A 489 3.63 17.15 48.24
C ILE A 489 2.97 16.16 49.22
N GLY A 490 3.75 15.59 50.15
CA GLY A 490 3.26 14.67 51.17
C GLY A 490 2.95 13.25 50.67
N LEU A 491 3.50 12.83 49.53
CA LEU A 491 3.40 11.45 49.08
C LEU A 491 4.46 10.57 49.78
N ARG A 492 4.01 9.49 50.43
CA ARG A 492 4.90 8.48 51.01
C ARG A 492 5.73 7.85 49.90
N ARG A 493 7.06 7.80 50.05
CA ARG A 493 8.03 7.09 49.18
C ARG A 493 8.91 6.18 50.01
N PRO A 494 9.57 5.13 49.48
CA PRO A 494 10.40 4.24 50.27
C PRO A 494 11.47 5.02 51.04
N TYR A 495 11.72 4.61 52.29
CA TYR A 495 12.91 5.10 52.99
C TYR A 495 14.15 4.68 52.20
N THR A 496 15.10 5.59 52.07
CA THR A 496 16.36 5.38 51.36
C THR A 496 17.47 5.77 52.31
N ASP A 497 18.43 4.87 52.54
CA ASP A 497 19.61 5.22 53.33
C ASP A 497 20.39 6.34 52.60
N PRO A 498 20.70 7.46 53.26
CA PRO A 498 21.45 8.54 52.64
C PRO A 498 22.89 8.15 52.26
N HIS A 499 23.44 7.05 52.82
CA HIS A 499 24.79 6.59 52.51
C HIS A 499 24.85 5.83 51.19
N VAL A 500 25.88 6.12 50.41
CA VAL A 500 26.26 5.34 49.23
C VAL A 500 27.44 4.45 49.61
N TYR A 501 27.28 3.15 49.40
CA TYR A 501 28.26 2.13 49.79
C TYR A 501 29.04 1.64 48.57
N LYS A 502 30.29 1.22 48.78
CA LYS A 502 30.89 0.23 47.87
C LYS A 502 30.26 -1.13 48.12
N PHE A 503 30.23 -1.99 47.11
CA PHE A 503 29.66 -3.32 47.28
C PHE A 503 30.36 -4.11 48.40
N SER A 504 31.68 -4.00 48.49
CA SER A 504 32.48 -4.66 49.53
C SER A 504 32.25 -4.13 50.95
N GLU A 505 31.61 -2.97 51.09
CA GLU A 505 31.27 -2.36 52.38
C GLU A 505 29.88 -2.79 52.88
N LEU A 506 29.05 -3.36 51.99
CA LEU A 506 27.72 -3.85 52.35
C LEU A 506 27.84 -5.10 53.23
N LYS A 507 27.13 -5.07 54.36
CA LYS A 507 27.00 -6.20 55.28
C LYS A 507 25.68 -6.94 55.03
N PRO A 508 25.57 -8.22 55.45
CA PRO A 508 24.28 -8.92 55.45
C PRO A 508 23.17 -8.06 56.06
N GLN A 509 22.04 -8.01 55.38
CA GLN A 509 20.88 -7.22 55.77
C GLN A 509 19.81 -8.15 56.33
N ALA A 510 19.25 -7.80 57.49
CA ALA A 510 18.18 -8.58 58.11
C ALA A 510 16.85 -8.54 57.33
N GLY A 511 16.69 -7.59 56.40
CA GLY A 511 15.47 -7.38 55.61
C GLY A 511 14.31 -6.77 56.42
N PRO A 512 13.20 -6.40 55.77
CA PRO A 512 12.99 -6.38 54.32
C PRO A 512 13.61 -5.11 53.68
N VAL A 513 14.60 -5.28 52.80
CA VAL A 513 15.28 -4.16 52.11
C VAL A 513 15.58 -4.48 50.65
N VAL A 514 15.76 -3.45 49.84
CA VAL A 514 16.25 -3.53 48.46
C VAL A 514 17.70 -3.06 48.44
N VAL A 515 18.60 -3.91 47.94
CA VAL A 515 19.99 -3.56 47.67
C VAL A 515 20.17 -3.42 46.17
N LYS A 516 20.70 -2.27 45.72
CA LYS A 516 20.93 -2.03 44.30
C LYS A 516 22.01 -0.98 44.03
N PRO A 517 22.58 -0.95 42.80
CA PRO A 517 23.40 0.16 42.35
C PRO A 517 22.60 1.48 42.33
N THR A 518 23.25 2.58 42.68
CA THR A 518 22.73 3.96 42.57
C THR A 518 22.32 4.36 41.15
N SER A 519 22.84 3.65 40.15
CA SER A 519 22.44 3.78 38.75
C SER A 519 22.26 2.39 38.14
N ALA A 520 21.10 1.77 38.37
CA ALA A 520 20.72 0.50 37.78
C ALA A 520 19.74 0.70 36.60
N THR A 521 19.80 -0.17 35.59
CA THR A 521 18.80 -0.25 34.51
C THR A 521 18.45 -1.72 34.27
N GLY A 522 17.21 -2.01 33.88
CA GLY A 522 16.78 -3.38 33.54
C GLY A 522 16.95 -4.41 34.66
N ALA A 523 16.74 -4.02 35.92
CA ALA A 523 16.89 -4.85 37.12
C ALA A 523 18.30 -5.42 37.40
N MET A 524 19.33 -4.99 36.66
CA MET A 524 20.71 -5.45 36.88
C MET A 524 21.22 -5.08 38.28
N GLY A 525 21.69 -6.08 39.03
CA GLY A 525 22.17 -5.92 40.40
C GLY A 525 21.10 -5.49 41.41
N VAL A 526 19.81 -5.68 41.11
CA VAL A 526 18.72 -5.37 42.05
C VAL A 526 18.34 -6.62 42.82
N TYR A 527 18.48 -6.55 44.14
CA TYR A 527 18.20 -7.66 45.06
C TYR A 527 17.13 -7.27 46.06
N LEU A 528 16.07 -8.09 46.17
CA LEU A 528 15.05 -7.94 47.20
C LEU A 528 15.39 -8.89 48.34
N ILE A 529 15.80 -8.33 49.48
CA ILE A 529 16.21 -9.08 50.66
C ILE A 529 15.01 -9.14 51.59
N TYR A 530 14.33 -10.28 51.64
CA TYR A 530 13.23 -10.50 52.58
C TYR A 530 13.76 -10.79 53.97
N ASN A 531 14.83 -11.59 54.06
CA ASN A 531 15.63 -11.83 55.24
C ASN A 531 17.00 -12.42 54.84
N GLU A 532 17.87 -12.70 55.80
CA GLU A 532 19.24 -13.21 55.58
C GLU A 532 19.32 -14.50 54.74
N ASN A 533 18.23 -15.29 54.73
CA ASN A 533 18.16 -16.60 54.04
C ASN A 533 17.19 -16.60 52.85
N LYS A 534 16.62 -15.45 52.48
CA LYS A 534 15.67 -15.35 51.36
C LYS A 534 15.89 -14.05 50.60
N ILE A 535 16.66 -14.14 49.52
CA ILE A 535 17.03 -13.00 48.69
C ILE A 535 16.64 -13.28 47.25
N LEU A 536 15.89 -12.39 46.61
CA LEU A 536 15.53 -12.52 45.20
C LEU A 536 16.45 -11.66 44.33
N SER A 537 17.19 -12.30 43.43
CA SER A 537 17.82 -11.63 42.29
C SER A 537 16.75 -11.31 41.26
N VAL A 538 16.39 -10.01 41.12
CA VAL A 538 15.25 -9.58 40.29
C VAL A 538 15.51 -9.83 38.81
N ARG A 539 16.77 -9.76 38.38
CA ARG A 539 17.18 -9.96 36.98
C ARG A 539 16.88 -11.37 36.50
N ASP A 540 17.31 -12.36 37.27
CA ASP A 540 17.26 -13.78 36.88
C ASP A 540 16.05 -14.51 37.49
N GLY A 541 15.27 -13.84 38.36
CA GLY A 541 14.13 -14.44 39.08
C GLY A 541 14.57 -15.55 40.04
N LYS A 542 15.84 -15.52 40.46
CA LYS A 542 16.48 -16.58 41.25
C LYS A 542 16.48 -16.21 42.73
N TYR A 543 16.00 -17.13 43.57
CA TYR A 543 16.18 -17.03 45.01
C TYR A 543 17.56 -17.52 45.43
N LEU A 544 18.18 -16.75 46.33
CA LEU A 544 19.47 -16.98 46.94
C LEU A 544 19.25 -17.16 48.45
N ASN A 545 19.93 -18.13 49.03
CA ASN A 545 19.70 -18.56 50.42
C ASN A 545 20.71 -17.98 51.41
N SER A 546 21.65 -17.15 50.95
CA SER A 546 22.65 -16.52 51.81
C SER A 546 23.24 -15.26 51.17
N TRP A 547 23.89 -14.44 52.00
CA TRP A 547 24.66 -13.28 51.54
C TRP A 547 25.82 -13.69 50.62
N ASP A 548 26.48 -14.81 50.90
CA ASP A 548 27.58 -15.33 50.07
C ASP A 548 27.10 -15.70 48.67
N GLU A 549 25.90 -16.29 48.56
CA GLU A 549 25.27 -16.54 47.26
C GLU A 549 24.98 -15.24 46.50
N LEU A 550 24.55 -14.17 47.18
CA LEU A 550 24.38 -12.84 46.58
C LEU A 550 25.71 -12.26 46.10
N VAL A 551 26.78 -12.37 46.90
CA VAL A 551 28.11 -11.88 46.49
C VAL A 551 28.59 -12.61 45.24
N ASN A 552 28.42 -13.93 45.19
CA ASN A 552 28.76 -14.73 44.01
C ASN A 552 27.89 -14.36 42.80
N ASP A 553 26.59 -14.13 42.99
CA ASP A 553 25.68 -13.72 41.92
C ASP A 553 26.08 -12.36 41.33
N VAL A 554 26.43 -11.39 42.17
CA VAL A 554 26.95 -10.08 41.74
C VAL A 554 28.26 -10.23 40.96
N GLN A 555 29.19 -11.07 41.43
CA GLN A 555 30.44 -11.33 40.71
C GLN A 555 30.18 -11.99 39.34
N MET A 556 29.28 -12.97 39.29
CA MET A 556 28.89 -13.61 38.03
C MET A 556 28.21 -12.61 37.08
N GLU A 557 27.35 -11.72 37.58
CA GLU A 557 26.78 -10.64 36.78
C GLU A 557 27.86 -9.71 36.21
N ILE A 558 28.89 -9.39 37.01
CA ILE A 558 30.05 -8.60 36.59
C ILE A 558 30.83 -9.27 35.46
N GLU A 559 31.00 -10.59 35.52
CA GLU A 559 31.74 -11.37 34.52
C GLU A 559 30.96 -11.65 33.23
N ARG A 560 29.64 -11.87 33.34
CA ARG A 560 28.76 -12.27 32.23
C ARG A 560 28.59 -11.19 31.15
N ASP A 561 28.68 -9.91 31.48
CA ASP A 561 28.34 -8.82 30.56
C ASP A 561 29.44 -7.75 30.49
N LYS A 562 30.60 -8.15 29.96
CA LYS A 562 31.86 -7.38 29.95
C LYS A 562 31.76 -5.96 29.33
N THR A 563 30.72 -5.65 28.56
CA THR A 563 30.54 -4.35 27.88
C THR A 563 29.50 -3.44 28.54
N ARG A 564 28.32 -3.94 28.95
CA ARG A 564 27.27 -3.11 29.61
C ARG A 564 27.45 -3.03 31.13
N VAL A 565 27.85 -4.13 31.78
CA VAL A 565 28.02 -4.16 33.24
C VAL A 565 29.23 -3.32 33.68
N ARG A 566 30.26 -3.21 32.85
CA ARG A 566 31.40 -2.29 33.02
C ARG A 566 31.03 -0.80 33.10
N LYS A 567 29.79 -0.38 32.82
CA LYS A 567 29.35 1.02 32.94
C LYS A 567 28.69 1.31 34.29
N TYR A 568 27.88 0.39 34.80
CA TYR A 568 27.06 0.59 36.01
C TYR A 568 27.76 0.14 37.28
N PHE A 569 28.46 -1.00 37.23
CA PHE A 569 29.28 -1.49 38.35
C PHE A 569 30.65 -0.79 38.39
N LYS A 570 31.00 0.02 37.37
CA LYS A 570 32.23 0.83 37.34
C LYS A 570 32.33 1.83 38.49
N LYS A 571 31.18 2.37 38.90
CA LYS A 571 31.11 3.37 39.95
C LYS A 571 31.18 2.76 41.35
N ASP A 572 30.95 1.44 41.46
CA ASP A 572 30.86 0.70 42.72
C ASP A 572 30.12 1.50 43.80
N ALA A 573 28.90 1.90 43.47
CA ALA A 573 28.10 2.82 44.26
C ALA A 573 26.70 2.21 44.44
N TRP A 574 26.42 1.73 45.63
CA TRP A 574 25.24 0.98 46.02
C TRP A 574 24.43 1.71 47.08
N MET A 575 23.14 1.42 47.11
CA MET A 575 22.20 1.99 48.06
C MET A 575 21.26 0.93 48.61
N ILE A 576 20.73 1.22 49.80
CA ILE A 576 19.76 0.40 50.51
C ILE A 576 18.46 1.20 50.58
N GLU A 577 17.37 0.57 50.15
CA GLU A 577 16.02 1.13 50.22
C GLU A 577 15.10 0.19 50.98
N GLU A 578 14.04 0.74 51.57
CA GLU A 578 12.95 -0.04 52.15
C GLU A 578 12.29 -0.92 51.09
N LEU A 579 12.07 -2.20 51.41
CA LEU A 579 11.28 -3.10 50.58
C LEU A 579 9.82 -3.05 51.03
N ILE A 580 8.94 -2.59 50.14
CA ILE A 580 7.50 -2.48 50.39
C ILE A 580 6.86 -3.85 50.14
N ILE A 581 6.30 -4.45 51.19
CA ILE A 581 5.65 -5.77 51.15
C ILE A 581 4.25 -5.71 51.75
N ASP A 582 3.36 -6.57 51.24
CA ASP A 582 2.13 -6.96 51.93
C ASP A 582 2.47 -8.13 52.87
N PRO A 583 2.40 -7.97 54.21
CA PRO A 583 2.67 -9.05 55.16
C PRO A 583 1.77 -10.28 55.00
N GLU A 584 0.57 -10.12 54.43
CA GLU A 584 -0.33 -11.25 54.14
C GLU A 584 0.12 -12.02 52.89
N LYS A 585 0.87 -11.38 51.99
CA LYS A 585 1.41 -11.95 50.76
C LYS A 585 2.84 -11.48 50.50
N PRO A 586 3.81 -11.81 51.37
CA PRO A 586 5.16 -11.25 51.31
C PRO A 586 5.93 -11.62 50.03
N ASP A 587 5.52 -12.72 49.38
CA ASP A 587 6.13 -13.23 48.15
C ASP A 587 5.43 -12.74 46.86
N SER A 588 4.40 -11.89 46.99
CA SER A 588 3.65 -11.33 45.86
C SER A 588 3.71 -9.80 45.93
N LEU A 589 4.56 -9.20 45.08
CA LEU A 589 4.71 -7.74 45.05
C LEU A 589 3.74 -7.16 44.03
N THR A 590 3.00 -6.13 44.45
CA THR A 590 2.01 -5.48 43.59
C THR A 590 2.39 -4.02 43.33
N ASP A 591 2.47 -3.65 42.06
CA ASP A 591 2.63 -2.27 41.61
C ASP A 591 1.32 -1.78 40.99
N LEU A 592 0.90 -0.55 41.33
CA LEU A 592 -0.19 0.15 40.67
C LEU A 592 0.37 1.32 39.87
N LYS A 593 0.14 1.33 38.56
CA LYS A 593 0.61 2.39 37.66
C LYS A 593 -0.57 3.22 37.18
N PHE A 594 -0.73 4.39 37.80
CA PHE A 594 -1.81 5.33 37.52
C PHE A 594 -1.44 6.19 36.31
N HIS A 595 -2.27 6.18 35.27
CA HIS A 595 -2.14 7.05 34.10
C HIS A 595 -2.98 8.29 34.36
N VAL A 596 -2.35 9.29 34.97
CA VAL A 596 -2.98 10.55 35.32
C VAL A 596 -2.81 11.59 34.22
N PHE A 597 -3.89 12.31 33.98
CA PHE A 597 -4.07 13.38 33.03
C PHE A 597 -4.48 14.63 33.80
N TYR A 598 -3.52 15.50 34.10
CA TYR A 598 -3.64 16.71 34.96
C TYR A 598 -5.01 16.89 35.65
N GLY A 599 -5.14 16.39 36.88
CA GLY A 599 -6.38 16.45 37.67
C GLY A 599 -7.40 15.35 37.41
N GLU A 600 -7.04 14.30 36.67
CA GLU A 600 -7.92 13.17 36.35
C GLU A 600 -7.09 11.89 36.20
N ASN A 601 -7.62 10.74 36.60
CA ASN A 601 -7.04 9.44 36.28
C ASN A 601 -7.94 8.71 35.29
N VAL A 602 -7.35 8.03 34.30
CA VAL A 602 -8.13 7.34 33.26
C VAL A 602 -7.91 5.84 33.27
N LEU A 603 -6.70 5.39 33.62
CA LEU A 603 -6.31 4.00 33.52
C LEU A 603 -5.32 3.65 34.64
N VAL A 604 -5.58 2.54 35.33
CA VAL A 604 -4.64 1.97 36.31
C VAL A 604 -4.20 0.60 35.82
N GLN A 605 -2.88 0.38 35.78
CA GLN A 605 -2.30 -0.93 35.52
C GLN A 605 -1.85 -1.55 36.85
N GLU A 606 -2.44 -2.67 37.22
CA GLU A 606 -1.98 -3.50 38.34
C GLU A 606 -1.01 -4.56 37.81
N VAL A 607 0.20 -4.57 38.36
CA VAL A 607 1.25 -5.54 38.04
C VAL A 607 1.49 -6.38 39.29
N ILE A 608 1.29 -7.68 39.17
CA ILE A 608 1.47 -8.62 40.27
C ILE A 608 2.66 -9.50 39.93
N ARG A 609 3.66 -9.49 40.80
CA ARG A 609 4.94 -10.17 40.62
C ARG A 609 4.97 -11.39 41.53
N GLU A 610 4.82 -12.56 40.93
CA GLU A 610 4.80 -13.87 41.61
C GLU A 610 5.78 -14.83 40.93
N ASP A 611 6.08 -15.94 41.60
CA ASP A 611 6.88 -17.04 41.03
C ASP A 611 6.24 -17.57 39.74
N GLY A 612 7.00 -17.59 38.65
CA GLY A 612 6.52 -17.99 37.32
C GLY A 612 6.19 -16.83 36.37
N GLY A 613 6.27 -15.57 36.83
CA GLY A 613 6.24 -14.38 35.98
C GLY A 613 5.24 -13.31 36.41
N ASN A 614 5.30 -12.16 35.74
CA ASN A 614 4.41 -11.04 36.02
C ASN A 614 3.00 -11.30 35.46
N LYS A 615 1.98 -11.00 36.25
CA LYS A 615 0.58 -10.96 35.83
C LYS A 615 0.08 -9.53 35.82
N TYR A 616 -0.90 -9.25 34.96
CA TYR A 616 -1.36 -7.90 34.70
C TYR A 616 -2.88 -7.81 34.75
N GLN A 617 -3.39 -6.66 35.21
CA GLN A 617 -4.79 -6.29 35.06
C GLN A 617 -4.90 -4.78 34.86
N PHE A 618 -5.79 -4.36 33.95
CA PHE A 618 -6.12 -2.96 33.74
C PHE A 618 -7.48 -2.61 34.33
N TRP A 619 -7.57 -1.40 34.84
CA TRP A 619 -8.75 -0.85 35.50
C TRP A 619 -9.04 0.55 34.97
N ASP A 620 -10.31 0.87 34.74
CA ASP A 620 -10.71 2.26 34.51
C ASP A 620 -10.77 3.06 35.84
N ALA A 621 -11.07 4.35 35.74
CA ALA A 621 -11.18 5.26 36.89
C ALA A 621 -12.22 4.82 37.94
N ASN A 622 -13.19 3.98 37.57
CA ASN A 622 -14.23 3.47 38.47
C ASN A 622 -13.86 2.09 39.03
N ASN A 623 -12.59 1.70 38.93
CA ASN A 623 -12.08 0.39 39.35
C ASN A 623 -12.79 -0.78 38.64
N LYS A 624 -13.24 -0.59 37.40
CA LYS A 624 -13.78 -1.65 36.55
C LYS A 624 -12.69 -2.24 35.67
N LYS A 625 -12.64 -3.57 35.58
CA LYS A 625 -11.72 -4.28 34.68
C LYS A 625 -11.97 -3.90 33.23
N VAL A 626 -10.90 -3.62 32.50
CA VAL A 626 -10.95 -3.23 31.08
C VAL A 626 -9.89 -3.97 30.26
N PHE A 627 -10.19 -4.13 28.97
CA PHE A 627 -9.31 -4.75 27.98
C PHE A 627 -8.75 -3.64 27.08
N THR A 628 -7.43 -3.51 27.02
CA THR A 628 -6.80 -2.29 26.49
C THR A 628 -6.06 -2.48 25.17
N GLY A 629 -6.01 -3.70 24.64
CA GLY A 629 -5.09 -4.17 23.60
C GLY A 629 -3.70 -4.53 24.14
N LYS A 630 -3.31 -3.96 25.29
CA LYS A 630 -1.97 -4.07 25.85
C LYS A 630 -1.91 -5.17 26.89
N LEU A 631 -1.00 -6.15 26.69
CA LEU A 631 -0.74 -7.27 27.62
C LEU A 631 -1.96 -8.20 27.83
N ASP A 632 -2.71 -8.42 26.76
CA ASP A 632 -4.04 -9.02 26.76
C ASP A 632 -4.08 -10.54 26.44
N GLY A 633 -2.95 -11.25 26.54
CA GLY A 633 -2.90 -12.70 26.30
C GLY A 633 -3.58 -13.51 27.42
N GLU A 634 -4.29 -14.60 27.06
CA GLU A 634 -5.10 -15.39 28.01
C GLU A 634 -4.31 -15.92 29.23
N ASP A 635 -3.01 -16.17 29.10
CA ASP A 635 -2.14 -16.68 30.17
C ASP A 635 -1.63 -15.61 31.16
N GLN A 636 -1.89 -14.32 30.91
CA GLN A 636 -1.34 -13.20 31.70
C GLN A 636 -2.39 -12.45 32.56
N ILE A 637 -3.68 -12.79 32.42
CA ILE A 637 -4.79 -12.13 33.10
C ILE A 637 -4.95 -12.66 34.53
N TYR A 638 -4.75 -11.79 35.53
CA TYR A 638 -4.99 -12.18 36.93
C TYR A 638 -6.46 -12.00 37.32
N ARG A 639 -7.18 -13.12 37.47
CA ARG A 639 -8.62 -13.11 37.80
C ARG A 639 -8.91 -12.55 39.20
N GLU A 640 -7.97 -12.64 40.14
CA GLU A 640 -8.11 -12.25 41.55
C GLU A 640 -7.60 -10.83 41.87
N ALA A 641 -7.30 -10.02 40.84
CA ALA A 641 -6.79 -8.66 41.00
C ALA A 641 -7.75 -7.79 41.83
N LYS A 642 -7.22 -7.01 42.78
CA LYS A 642 -8.01 -6.24 43.77
C LYS A 642 -8.18 -4.76 43.39
N GLY A 643 -7.40 -4.26 42.43
CA GLY A 643 -7.47 -2.87 41.99
C GLY A 643 -6.97 -1.89 43.04
N PHE A 644 -7.62 -0.73 43.11
CA PHE A 644 -7.26 0.40 43.97
C PHE A 644 -8.48 0.89 44.77
N ASN A 645 -8.25 1.61 45.87
CA ASN A 645 -9.32 2.29 46.62
C ASN A 645 -9.44 3.77 46.18
N ASN A 646 -10.53 4.44 46.56
CA ASN A 646 -10.79 5.81 46.13
C ASN A 646 -9.86 6.85 46.79
N GLU A 647 -9.44 6.62 48.04
CA GLU A 647 -8.56 7.55 48.77
C GLU A 647 -7.17 7.61 48.12
N ASP A 648 -6.65 6.44 47.73
CA ASP A 648 -5.44 6.27 46.95
C ASP A 648 -5.53 7.02 45.62
N LEU A 649 -6.66 6.88 44.91
CA LEU A 649 -6.88 7.56 43.64
C LEU A 649 -6.86 9.07 43.80
N ASP A 650 -7.53 9.58 44.83
CA ASP A 650 -7.62 11.03 45.11
C ASP A 650 -6.24 11.62 45.42
N ALA A 651 -5.43 10.95 46.24
CA ALA A 651 -4.07 11.40 46.55
C ALA A 651 -3.20 11.52 45.29
N ILE A 652 -3.32 10.57 44.37
CA ILE A 652 -2.58 10.56 43.11
C ILE A 652 -3.11 11.61 42.11
N ILE A 653 -4.42 11.86 42.10
CA ILE A 653 -5.01 12.96 41.32
C ILE A 653 -4.52 14.31 41.86
N GLN A 654 -4.49 14.51 43.19
CA GLN A 654 -3.96 15.74 43.80
C GLN A 654 -2.47 15.93 43.49
N ALA A 655 -1.68 14.85 43.59
CA ALA A 655 -0.27 14.90 43.19
C ALA A 655 -0.08 15.33 41.74
N SER A 656 -0.95 14.88 40.82
CA SER A 656 -0.89 15.28 39.41
C SER A 656 -1.13 16.78 39.19
N LEU A 657 -1.90 17.43 40.06
CA LEU A 657 -2.18 18.87 39.98
C LEU A 657 -0.97 19.74 40.36
N GLU A 658 0.01 19.17 41.05
CA GLU A 658 1.29 19.80 41.42
C GLU A 658 2.40 19.59 40.37
N ILE A 659 2.10 18.88 39.28
CA ILE A 659 3.02 18.64 38.17
C ILE A 659 2.58 19.50 36.97
N PRO A 660 3.43 20.39 36.43
CA PRO A 660 3.10 21.22 35.27
C PRO A 660 3.17 20.43 33.96
N ALA A 661 2.39 19.34 33.87
CA ALA A 661 2.38 18.44 32.72
C ALA A 661 0.97 17.89 32.46
N PRO A 662 0.54 17.76 31.19
CA PRO A 662 -0.76 17.20 30.87
C PRO A 662 -0.90 15.72 31.25
N PHE A 663 0.20 14.97 31.22
CA PHE A 663 0.22 13.53 31.51
C PHE A 663 1.42 13.16 32.38
N MET A 664 1.19 12.25 33.32
CA MET A 664 2.22 11.52 34.06
C MET A 664 1.72 10.11 34.35
N ARG A 665 2.59 9.11 34.28
CA ARG A 665 2.35 7.81 34.91
C ARG A 665 2.99 7.81 36.28
N ILE A 666 2.19 7.63 37.32
CA ILE A 666 2.67 7.56 38.70
C ILE A 666 2.59 6.10 39.15
N ASP A 667 3.74 5.53 39.46
CA ASP A 667 3.87 4.13 39.86
C ASP A 667 3.96 4.06 41.38
N MET A 668 3.04 3.32 41.96
CA MET A 668 2.90 3.11 43.40
C MET A 668 3.18 1.65 43.73
N LEU A 669 3.96 1.42 44.78
CA LEU A 669 4.16 0.11 45.40
C LEU A 669 3.04 -0.11 46.42
N LYS A 670 2.35 -1.24 46.35
CA LYS A 670 1.24 -1.57 47.24
C LYS A 670 1.76 -2.39 48.44
N GLY A 671 1.70 -1.80 49.61
CA GLY A 671 1.96 -2.47 50.90
C GLY A 671 0.67 -2.99 51.55
N ASN A 672 0.76 -3.38 52.83
CA ASN A 672 -0.35 -3.96 53.61
C ASN A 672 -1.66 -3.16 53.54
N ASN A 673 -1.58 -1.82 53.59
CA ASN A 673 -2.72 -0.89 53.50
C ASN A 673 -2.26 0.52 53.09
N GLU A 674 -1.17 0.62 52.33
CA GLU A 674 -0.65 1.91 51.89
C GLU A 674 -0.11 1.82 50.46
N LEU A 675 -0.15 2.96 49.78
CA LEU A 675 0.54 3.17 48.51
C LEU A 675 1.78 4.01 48.73
N VAL A 676 2.89 3.47 48.25
CA VAL A 676 4.20 4.10 48.38
C VAL A 676 4.72 4.49 47.00
N PHE A 677 4.99 5.77 46.79
CA PHE A 677 5.50 6.35 45.55
C PHE A 677 6.82 5.68 45.13
N GLY A 678 6.77 4.93 44.04
CA GLY A 678 7.93 4.25 43.47
C GLY A 678 8.66 5.13 42.46
N GLU A 679 7.98 5.50 41.39
CA GLU A 679 8.51 6.31 40.29
C GLU A 679 7.42 7.15 39.62
N ALA A 680 7.84 8.19 38.91
CA ALA A 680 6.98 8.92 37.98
C ALA A 680 7.64 8.86 36.60
N THR A 681 6.86 8.55 35.57
CA THR A 681 7.36 8.57 34.19
C THR A 681 6.41 9.30 33.27
N TYR A 682 7.00 10.16 32.46
CA TYR A 682 6.27 10.97 31.48
C TYR A 682 6.07 10.25 30.14
N TYR A 683 6.67 9.06 29.98
CA TYR A 683 6.61 8.25 28.77
C TYR A 683 6.35 6.78 29.17
N PRO A 684 5.09 6.33 29.15
CA PRO A 684 4.78 5.00 29.65
C PRO A 684 5.26 3.95 28.65
N GLY A 685 6.12 3.03 29.08
CA GLY A 685 6.61 1.93 28.24
C GLY A 685 5.46 1.15 27.57
N GLY A 686 5.64 0.81 26.29
CA GLY A 686 4.62 0.08 25.52
C GLY A 686 3.33 0.87 25.24
N PHE A 687 3.38 2.21 25.21
CA PHE A 687 2.25 3.07 24.82
C PHE A 687 1.68 2.76 23.43
N HIS A 688 2.45 2.17 22.51
CA HIS A 688 1.99 1.76 21.17
C HIS A 688 1.17 0.47 21.16
N ASN A 689 1.08 -0.24 22.29
CA ASN A 689 0.35 -1.51 22.38
C ASN A 689 -1.11 -1.32 22.78
N PHE A 690 -1.55 -0.10 23.07
CA PHE A 690 -2.98 0.15 23.28
C PHE A 690 -3.75 -0.04 21.98
N ASN A 691 -4.91 -0.67 22.05
CA ASN A 691 -5.82 -0.75 20.90
C ASN A 691 -6.35 0.65 20.54
N ALA A 692 -6.97 0.76 19.36
CA ALA A 692 -7.42 2.05 18.83
C ALA A 692 -8.41 2.78 19.76
N GLU A 693 -9.26 2.05 20.48
CA GLU A 693 -10.23 2.63 21.43
C GLU A 693 -9.52 3.29 22.62
N TRP A 694 -8.57 2.59 23.23
CA TRP A 694 -7.84 3.12 24.40
C TRP A 694 -6.82 4.17 24.04
N ASP A 695 -6.13 4.05 22.90
CA ASP A 695 -5.25 5.13 22.40
C ASP A 695 -6.03 6.43 22.20
N ARG A 696 -7.25 6.33 21.65
CA ARG A 696 -8.15 7.47 21.49
C ARG A 696 -8.61 8.04 22.84
N LYS A 697 -9.10 7.18 23.76
CA LYS A 697 -9.61 7.60 25.08
C LYS A 697 -8.53 8.31 25.92
N LEU A 698 -7.31 7.76 25.95
CA LEU A 698 -6.17 8.39 26.62
C LEU A 698 -5.77 9.70 25.92
N GLY A 699 -5.88 9.77 24.59
CA GLY A 699 -5.60 10.99 23.84
C GLY A 699 -6.60 12.11 24.12
N GLU A 700 -7.89 11.79 24.27
CA GLU A 700 -8.93 12.76 24.65
C GLU A 700 -8.68 13.31 26.06
N ALA A 701 -8.33 12.43 27.00
CA ALA A 701 -7.94 12.85 28.34
C ALA A 701 -6.71 13.77 28.32
N TYR A 702 -5.74 13.53 27.45
CA TYR A 702 -4.58 14.41 27.26
C TYR A 702 -5.00 15.82 26.82
N VAL A 703 -5.88 15.93 25.81
CA VAL A 703 -6.38 17.23 25.33
C VAL A 703 -7.13 17.98 26.44
N ASN A 704 -7.96 17.26 27.19
CA ASN A 704 -8.71 17.85 28.30
C ASN A 704 -7.78 18.30 29.44
N ALA A 705 -6.75 17.52 29.76
CA ALA A 705 -5.73 17.86 30.73
C ALA A 705 -4.91 19.09 30.31
N GLU A 706 -4.54 19.21 29.03
CA GLU A 706 -3.91 20.44 28.52
C GLU A 706 -4.80 21.66 28.71
N ALA A 707 -6.11 21.54 28.44
CA ALA A 707 -7.04 22.64 28.62
C ALA A 707 -7.15 23.05 30.10
N ARG A 708 -7.24 22.08 31.02
CA ARG A 708 -7.23 22.33 32.47
C ARG A 708 -5.94 23.00 32.93
N LEU A 709 -4.79 22.45 32.53
CA LEU A 709 -3.48 22.98 32.87
C LEU A 709 -3.29 24.42 32.35
N LYS A 710 -3.68 24.69 31.09
CA LYS A 710 -3.61 26.04 30.51
C LYS A 710 -4.49 27.03 31.27
N ARG A 711 -5.71 26.61 31.66
CA ARG A 711 -6.60 27.45 32.48
C ARG A 711 -5.96 27.77 33.82
N ASP A 712 -5.49 26.78 34.57
CA ASP A 712 -4.89 26.97 35.89
C ASP A 712 -3.64 27.89 35.80
N LEU A 713 -2.81 27.73 34.76
CA LEU A 713 -1.67 28.62 34.49
C LEU A 713 -2.11 30.08 34.22
N LEU A 714 -3.18 30.27 33.43
CA LEU A 714 -3.74 31.60 33.15
C LEU A 714 -4.40 32.24 34.38
N GLU A 715 -4.91 31.43 35.30
CA GLU A 715 -5.43 31.85 36.60
C GLU A 715 -4.32 32.14 37.62
N GLY A 716 -3.04 31.96 37.24
CA GLY A 716 -1.89 32.28 38.07
C GLY A 716 -1.47 31.18 39.04
N LYS A 717 -1.89 29.93 38.81
CA LYS A 717 -1.44 28.80 39.63
C LYS A 717 0.08 28.64 39.55
N GLU A 718 0.71 28.64 40.72
CA GLU A 718 2.13 28.34 40.87
C GLU A 718 2.35 26.87 41.26
N PHE A 719 3.22 26.18 40.54
CA PHE A 719 3.63 24.81 40.86
C PHE A 719 4.77 24.82 41.88
N LYS A 720 4.50 25.28 43.11
CA LYS A 720 5.54 25.61 44.10
C LYS A 720 6.49 24.44 44.39
N ALA A 721 5.94 23.26 44.70
CA ALA A 721 6.73 22.07 45.00
C ALA A 721 7.66 21.69 43.83
N PHE A 722 7.15 21.79 42.61
CA PHE A 722 7.92 21.52 41.39
C PHE A 722 8.98 22.60 41.14
N ASN A 723 8.60 23.88 41.21
CA ASN A 723 9.46 25.02 40.90
C ASN A 723 10.65 25.13 41.85
N GLU A 724 10.47 24.83 43.12
CA GLU A 724 11.55 24.87 44.11
C GLU A 724 12.66 23.85 43.83
N ILE A 725 12.33 22.71 43.24
CA ILE A 725 13.31 21.65 42.93
C ILE A 725 14.07 22.02 41.64
N PHE A 726 13.37 22.64 40.68
CA PHE A 726 13.83 22.67 39.30
C PHE A 726 14.16 24.06 38.72
N PHE A 727 13.63 25.15 39.29
CA PHE A 727 13.80 26.52 38.79
C PHE A 727 14.31 27.52 39.82
N ARG A 728 14.97 27.05 40.89
CA ARG A 728 15.70 27.98 41.78
C ARG A 728 16.79 28.73 40.99
N SER A 729 16.48 29.98 40.62
CA SER A 729 17.50 30.97 40.29
C SER A 729 18.19 31.43 41.57
N PRO A 730 19.53 31.57 41.57
CA PRO A 730 20.15 32.61 42.38
C PRO A 730 19.64 33.96 41.85
N SER A 731 18.84 34.66 42.68
CA SER A 731 18.57 36.11 42.61
C SER A 731 18.47 36.74 41.20
N LEU A 732 17.26 36.80 40.64
CA LEU A 732 16.89 37.88 39.72
C LEU A 732 16.31 39.03 40.57
N THR A 733 17.20 39.92 41.02
CA THR A 733 16.83 41.30 41.37
C THR A 733 16.38 42.01 40.10
N LEU A 734 15.18 42.59 40.19
CA LEU A 734 14.53 43.49 39.23
C LEU A 734 15.44 44.59 38.69
#